data_AF-A0A163W054-F1
#
_entry.id   AF-A0A163W054-F1
#
_cell.length_a   1.000
_cell.length_b   1.000
_cell.length_c   1.000
_cell.angle_alpha   90.00
_cell.angle_beta   90.00
_cell.angle_gamma   90.00
#
_symmetry.space_group_name_H-M   'P 1'
#
loop_
_entity.id
_entity.type
_entity.pdbx_description
1 polymer ?
#
loop_
_entity_poly.entity_id
_entity_poly.type
_entity_poly.pdbx_seq_one_letter_code
_entity_poly.pdbx_strand_id
1 'polypeptide(L)'
;MELLFLLLLVLLMAFALGSGFPVAFALPGSAIITIGVAAGTGYLFAGDTGAYFSHGGPGQWLSAGVTNFRGIYWEAERDTLIAIPLFVFMGIMLQRSKIAEDLLVTMARLFGPVPGGLGISVVFVGALLAATTGIVGATVVAMGLISLPAMLRNKYSVPLATGTIAASGTLGQIIPPSIVLIILADQLASAVDQAGSLRQTLYKSSTGELSMPSDFSVVSTSAGEMFLGAFLPGLVLVGLYMLFILGFALLNPKSAPAVHEEGTFTCQFAGKVVLTLVPPLSLIFLVLGSIVAGIATVNQAGAIGAVGAMVMAGYRLRDGERGAYSPAIIAILALLGLAVVVSFFGSVNVKLIQSSDDLLALVLAIIAVSLLLIAIFWSGWRTLKLQNTLRGVMVETAKTTSLVFIILLGAAMLTSAFRAFGGEELVKDFLQGLPGGFWAQFLIVMLVIFVLGFFLDFIEIAVVVVPIVAPILLADPEANITAVWLGVMIGLNIQTSFLTPPFGFALFYLRGVAPAVVKTLDMYKGVIAFICLQLVALGIVGLYPQLVNYLPNRSTLLSETAPPPKNPRLQYCMESLVHERFQENGAGILAAIQSAEAIDTSYLAEDLREDLEEGFEKARQAIPLMQAIKDAEVKVAEAAVAYKPVHVEVRALERDALRIEERIEELEVIVSRSGGTGVFTEAQGDRARESIEVLQAEHDALLAQIPSDWKDVYATFSKIQKEENTARLTYRRTVDQAYEPVLELKAILADTDLVASFRPELEALKAEVPGLDPEAAEDAISEMRSRVGDAEGTSDIRKGLSEARKIMRSRQPNAEEAVAEIDKSIAALDADLAWRQKAATEILPQLSTYDAAISDTIGLRQLDRLPTDMALDVAACLSSHRDVSLSF
;
A
#
# COMPACT_ATOMS: atom_id res chain seq x y z
N MET A 1 -36.40 16.47 -6.57
CA MET A 1 -36.35 16.10 -8.01
C MET A 1 -35.04 15.41 -8.36
N GLU A 2 -33.92 15.75 -7.70
CA GLU A 2 -32.64 15.03 -7.87
C GLU A 2 -32.76 13.51 -7.68
N LEU A 3 -33.44 13.04 -6.63
CA LEU A 3 -33.68 11.60 -6.40
C LEU A 3 -34.40 10.90 -7.57
N LEU A 4 -35.24 11.62 -8.33
CA LEU A 4 -35.91 11.07 -9.52
C LEU A 4 -34.88 10.81 -10.63
N PHE A 5 -33.96 11.75 -10.85
CA PHE A 5 -32.91 11.59 -11.85
C PHE A 5 -31.83 10.61 -11.41
N LEU A 6 -31.52 10.55 -10.12
CA LEU A 6 -30.70 9.48 -9.55
C LEU A 6 -31.34 8.10 -9.78
N LEU A 7 -32.64 7.97 -9.52
CA LEU A 7 -33.39 6.73 -9.79
C LEU A 7 -33.44 6.42 -11.29
N LEU A 8 -33.62 7.44 -12.15
CA LEU A 8 -33.56 7.28 -13.61
C LEU A 8 -32.18 6.77 -14.05
N LEU A 9 -31.09 7.33 -13.50
CA LEU A 9 -29.72 6.89 -13.77
C LEU A 9 -29.56 5.40 -13.44
N VAL A 10 -29.96 5.00 -12.23
CA VAL A 10 -29.88 3.61 -11.77
C VAL A 10 -30.74 2.69 -12.63
N LEU A 11 -31.97 3.10 -12.98
CA LEU A 11 -32.86 2.30 -13.83
C LEU A 11 -32.36 2.17 -15.26
N LEU A 12 -31.84 3.24 -15.87
CA LEU A 12 -31.25 3.20 -17.20
C LEU A 12 -30.02 2.31 -17.22
N MET A 13 -29.17 2.41 -16.20
CA MET A 13 -28.01 1.56 -16.03
C MET A 13 -28.43 0.10 -15.86
N ALA A 14 -29.34 -0.20 -14.91
CA ALA A 14 -29.83 -1.55 -14.66
C ALA A 14 -30.52 -2.17 -15.89
N PHE A 15 -31.30 -1.38 -16.63
CA PHE A 15 -31.95 -1.82 -17.86
C PHE A 15 -30.93 -2.10 -18.97
N ALA A 16 -29.97 -1.20 -19.20
CA ALA A 16 -28.92 -1.39 -20.19
C ALA A 16 -28.11 -2.67 -19.88
N LEU A 17 -27.67 -2.84 -18.64
CA LEU A 17 -26.95 -4.02 -18.18
C LEU A 17 -27.80 -5.29 -18.27
N GLY A 18 -29.05 -5.25 -17.82
CA GLY A 18 -29.98 -6.37 -17.87
C GLY A 18 -30.36 -6.81 -19.29
N SER A 19 -30.29 -5.89 -20.27
CA SER A 19 -30.47 -6.19 -21.69
C SER A 19 -29.25 -6.87 -22.34
N GLY A 20 -28.13 -6.99 -21.60
CA GLY A 20 -26.86 -7.50 -22.11
C GLY A 20 -26.07 -6.47 -22.94
N PHE A 21 -26.40 -5.18 -22.82
CA PHE A 21 -25.66 -4.12 -23.49
C PHE A 21 -24.25 -3.99 -22.90
N PRO A 22 -23.19 -3.75 -23.70
CA PRO A 22 -21.84 -3.68 -23.18
C PRO A 22 -21.70 -2.57 -22.13
N VAL A 23 -21.16 -2.94 -20.96
CA VAL A 23 -20.99 -2.06 -19.80
C VAL A 23 -20.25 -0.77 -20.16
N ALA A 24 -19.18 -0.93 -20.96
CA ALA A 24 -18.37 0.13 -21.53
C ALA A 24 -19.19 1.32 -22.09
N PHE A 25 -20.39 1.05 -22.62
CA PHE A 25 -21.30 2.08 -23.13
C PHE A 25 -22.51 2.32 -22.21
N ALA A 26 -22.91 1.34 -21.42
CA ALA A 26 -24.03 1.46 -20.48
C ALA A 26 -23.75 2.51 -19.37
N LEU A 27 -22.54 2.49 -18.78
CA LEU A 27 -22.19 3.43 -17.70
C LEU A 27 -22.15 4.89 -18.18
N PRO A 28 -21.35 5.27 -19.20
CA PRO A 28 -21.31 6.66 -19.65
C PRO A 28 -22.61 7.07 -20.36
N GLY A 29 -23.26 6.14 -21.07
CA GLY A 29 -24.51 6.41 -21.77
C GLY A 29 -25.64 6.76 -20.81
N SER A 30 -25.83 5.97 -19.74
CA SER A 30 -26.83 6.28 -18.71
C SER A 30 -26.54 7.59 -17.99
N ALA A 31 -25.28 7.88 -17.69
CA ALA A 31 -24.84 9.15 -17.11
C ALA A 31 -25.18 10.36 -18.01
N ILE A 32 -24.75 10.34 -19.27
CA ILE A 32 -24.96 11.43 -20.22
C ILE A 32 -26.46 11.63 -20.51
N ILE A 33 -27.21 10.55 -20.70
CA ILE A 33 -28.66 10.62 -20.93
C ILE A 33 -29.34 11.24 -19.72
N THR A 34 -29.02 10.81 -18.51
CA THR A 34 -29.67 11.34 -17.30
C THR A 34 -29.35 12.81 -17.10
N ILE A 35 -28.08 13.22 -17.22
CA ILE A 35 -27.68 14.63 -17.14
C ILE A 35 -28.39 15.46 -18.22
N GLY A 36 -28.46 14.96 -19.45
CA GLY A 36 -29.13 15.65 -20.56
C GLY A 36 -30.63 15.80 -20.34
N VAL A 37 -31.31 14.75 -19.85
CA VAL A 37 -32.74 14.80 -19.54
C VAL A 37 -33.00 15.72 -18.35
N ALA A 38 -32.17 15.69 -17.31
CA ALA A 38 -32.27 16.61 -16.17
C ALA A 38 -32.10 18.07 -16.61
N ALA A 39 -31.11 18.37 -17.46
CA ALA A 39 -30.90 19.70 -18.00
C ALA A 39 -32.07 20.18 -18.88
N GLY A 40 -32.57 19.32 -19.77
CA GLY A 40 -33.67 19.65 -20.67
C GLY A 40 -34.99 19.86 -19.92
N THR A 41 -35.28 19.01 -18.95
CA THR A 41 -36.46 19.17 -18.09
C THR A 41 -36.33 20.37 -17.16
N GLY A 42 -35.14 20.66 -16.62
CA GLY A 42 -34.86 21.85 -15.83
C GLY A 42 -35.14 23.13 -16.63
N TYR A 43 -34.66 23.19 -17.87
CA TYR A 43 -34.94 24.31 -18.78
C TYR A 43 -36.44 24.46 -19.09
N LEU A 44 -37.14 23.35 -19.37
CA LEU A 44 -38.56 23.37 -19.76
C LEU A 44 -39.51 23.70 -18.60
N PHE A 45 -39.26 23.19 -17.40
CA PHE A 45 -40.19 23.27 -16.27
C PHE A 45 -39.77 24.27 -15.19
N ALA A 46 -38.47 24.55 -15.06
CA ALA A 46 -37.93 25.46 -14.05
C ALA A 46 -37.24 26.70 -14.63
N GLY A 47 -37.06 26.77 -15.96
CA GLY A 47 -36.39 27.89 -16.63
C GLY A 47 -34.87 27.94 -16.46
N ASP A 48 -34.29 26.99 -15.72
CA ASP A 48 -32.86 26.86 -15.48
C ASP A 48 -32.39 25.42 -15.72
N THR A 49 -31.34 25.28 -16.53
CA THR A 49 -30.68 24.00 -16.82
C THR A 49 -30.02 23.36 -15.60
N GLY A 50 -29.71 24.14 -14.55
CA GLY A 50 -29.13 23.68 -13.29
C GLY A 50 -30.16 23.21 -12.25
N ALA A 51 -31.46 23.42 -12.47
CA ALA A 51 -32.48 23.34 -11.43
C ALA A 51 -32.66 21.98 -10.74
N TYR A 52 -32.18 20.88 -11.34
CA TYR A 52 -32.34 19.51 -10.84
C TYR A 52 -31.01 18.82 -10.49
N PHE A 53 -29.95 19.60 -10.31
CA PHE A 53 -28.64 19.14 -9.84
C PHE A 53 -28.45 19.56 -8.38
N SER A 54 -27.79 18.71 -7.58
CA SER A 54 -27.53 19.01 -6.15
C SER A 54 -26.58 20.20 -6.00
N HIS A 55 -25.52 20.21 -6.82
CA HIS A 55 -24.57 21.31 -6.93
C HIS A 55 -24.21 21.58 -8.39
N GLY A 56 -23.80 22.79 -8.73
CA GLY A 56 -23.31 23.13 -10.08
C GLY A 56 -24.35 22.97 -11.20
N GLY A 57 -23.87 22.89 -12.44
CA GLY A 57 -24.73 22.75 -13.62
C GLY A 57 -24.32 21.60 -14.56
N PRO A 58 -25.15 21.27 -15.56
CA PRO A 58 -24.91 20.12 -16.45
C PRO A 58 -23.59 20.21 -17.21
N GLY A 59 -23.19 21.42 -17.63
CA GLY A 59 -21.91 21.64 -18.30
C GLY A 59 -20.70 21.41 -17.38
N GLN A 60 -20.81 21.76 -16.09
CA GLN A 60 -19.76 21.52 -15.11
C GLN A 60 -19.60 20.04 -14.82
N TRP A 61 -20.69 19.28 -14.65
CA TRP A 61 -20.61 17.84 -14.40
C TRP A 61 -20.18 17.04 -15.63
N LEU A 62 -20.63 17.41 -16.84
CA LEU A 62 -20.08 16.81 -18.05
C LEU A 62 -18.59 17.11 -18.18
N SER A 63 -18.17 18.36 -17.93
CA SER A 63 -16.75 18.75 -17.95
C SER A 63 -15.93 18.08 -16.84
N ALA A 64 -16.48 17.94 -15.63
CA ALA A 64 -15.85 17.25 -14.51
C ALA A 64 -15.69 15.76 -14.82
N GLY A 65 -16.71 15.14 -15.41
CA GLY A 65 -16.60 13.84 -16.03
C GLY A 65 -15.43 13.79 -17.01
N VAL A 66 -15.43 14.64 -18.05
CA VAL A 66 -14.35 14.66 -19.07
C VAL A 66 -12.98 14.94 -18.45
N THR A 67 -12.90 15.73 -17.39
CA THR A 67 -11.66 16.06 -16.69
C THR A 67 -11.16 14.87 -15.87
N ASN A 68 -12.04 14.18 -15.15
CA ASN A 68 -11.73 12.93 -14.45
C ASN A 68 -11.29 11.85 -15.45
N PHE A 69 -11.96 11.79 -16.61
CA PHE A 69 -11.55 10.97 -17.73
C PHE A 69 -10.14 11.34 -18.21
N ARG A 70 -9.84 12.63 -18.39
CA ARG A 70 -8.52 13.08 -18.83
C ARG A 70 -7.46 12.78 -17.77
N GLY A 71 -7.76 12.91 -16.48
CA GLY A 71 -6.88 12.57 -15.38
C GLY A 71 -6.40 11.12 -15.48
N ILE A 72 -7.32 10.16 -15.66
CA ILE A 72 -7.00 8.73 -15.78
C ILE A 72 -5.98 8.42 -16.90
N TYR A 73 -5.95 9.19 -17.99
CA TYR A 73 -5.04 8.95 -19.12
C TYR A 73 -3.83 9.89 -19.20
N TRP A 74 -3.96 11.12 -18.70
CA TRP A 74 -2.96 12.18 -18.86
C TRP A 74 -2.02 12.27 -17.66
N GLU A 75 -2.45 11.80 -16.49
CA GLU A 75 -1.52 11.52 -15.39
C GLU A 75 -0.70 10.28 -15.74
N ALA A 76 0.40 10.51 -16.46
CA ALA A 76 1.45 9.53 -16.69
C ALA A 76 2.05 8.94 -15.39
N GLU A 77 1.62 9.43 -14.22
CA GLU A 77 2.00 8.97 -12.88
C GLU A 77 1.21 7.74 -12.39
N ARG A 78 0.07 7.37 -13.00
CA ARG A 78 -0.62 6.11 -12.62
C ARG A 78 0.06 4.89 -13.23
N ASP A 79 1.30 4.65 -12.81
CA ASP A 79 2.15 3.51 -13.18
C ASP A 79 1.44 2.16 -13.02
N THR A 80 0.46 2.09 -12.11
CA THR A 80 -0.36 0.90 -11.84
C THR A 80 -1.19 0.46 -13.05
N LEU A 81 -1.75 1.38 -13.84
CA LEU A 81 -2.60 1.03 -14.99
C LEU A 81 -1.80 0.51 -16.19
N ILE A 82 -0.54 0.92 -16.33
CA ILE A 82 0.38 0.40 -17.35
C ILE A 82 0.69 -1.09 -17.09
N ALA A 83 0.66 -1.51 -15.82
CA ALA A 83 0.91 -2.91 -15.46
C ALA A 83 -0.17 -3.86 -15.99
N ILE A 84 -1.43 -3.42 -16.10
CA ILE A 84 -2.57 -4.25 -16.53
C ILE A 84 -2.28 -4.91 -17.90
N PRO A 85 -1.99 -4.18 -19.00
CA PRO A 85 -1.68 -4.81 -20.28
C PRO A 85 -0.47 -5.77 -20.22
N LEU A 86 0.55 -5.50 -19.40
CA LEU A 86 1.72 -6.36 -19.30
C LEU A 86 1.40 -7.70 -18.61
N PHE A 87 0.60 -7.67 -17.54
CA PHE A 87 0.13 -8.88 -16.87
C PHE A 87 -0.87 -9.66 -17.73
N VAL A 88 -1.80 -8.98 -18.40
CA VAL A 88 -2.71 -9.59 -19.37
C VAL A 88 -1.92 -10.29 -20.49
N PHE A 89 -0.90 -9.62 -21.04
CA PHE A 89 -0.02 -10.20 -22.06
C PHE A 89 0.69 -11.45 -21.56
N MET A 90 1.28 -11.38 -20.36
CA MET A 90 1.97 -12.51 -19.72
C MET A 90 1.04 -13.72 -19.61
N GLY A 91 -0.16 -13.53 -19.06
CA GLY A 91 -1.13 -14.60 -18.87
C GLY A 91 -1.59 -15.24 -20.18
N ILE A 92 -1.99 -14.42 -21.16
CA ILE A 92 -2.45 -14.91 -22.46
C ILE A 92 -1.31 -15.63 -23.21
N MET A 93 -0.07 -15.16 -23.08
CA MET A 93 1.11 -15.83 -23.64
C MET A 93 1.32 -17.22 -23.04
N LEU A 94 1.23 -17.38 -21.72
CA LEU A 94 1.35 -18.68 -21.05
C LEU A 94 0.20 -19.64 -21.41
N GLN A 95 -1.00 -19.10 -21.56
CA GLN A 95 -2.17 -19.87 -21.98
C GLN A 95 -2.02 -20.36 -23.44
N ARG A 96 -1.70 -19.47 -24.39
CA ARG A 96 -1.60 -19.81 -25.81
C ARG A 96 -0.38 -20.67 -26.15
N SER A 97 0.66 -20.65 -25.33
CA SER A 97 1.83 -21.51 -25.51
C SER A 97 1.66 -22.95 -25.01
N LYS A 98 0.46 -23.32 -24.52
CA LYS A 98 0.13 -24.66 -23.99
C LYS A 98 0.92 -25.08 -22.75
N ILE A 99 1.58 -24.14 -22.07
CA ILE A 99 2.25 -24.39 -20.79
C ILE A 99 1.21 -24.80 -19.74
N ALA A 100 0.03 -24.16 -19.76
CA ALA A 100 -1.12 -24.50 -18.91
C ALA A 100 -1.59 -25.95 -19.05
N GLU A 101 -1.68 -26.45 -20.29
CA GLU A 101 -2.13 -27.81 -20.59
C GLU A 101 -1.13 -28.85 -20.04
N ASP A 102 0.17 -28.61 -20.24
CA ASP A 102 1.23 -29.46 -19.73
C ASP A 102 1.29 -29.52 -18.21
N LEU A 103 1.17 -28.35 -17.56
CA LEU A 103 1.09 -28.24 -16.11
C LEU A 103 -0.06 -29.11 -15.59
N LEU A 104 -1.23 -28.98 -16.21
CA LEU A 104 -2.41 -29.74 -15.80
C LEU A 104 -2.22 -31.24 -15.96
N VAL A 105 -1.78 -31.71 -17.12
CA VAL A 105 -1.56 -33.14 -17.37
C VAL A 105 -0.49 -33.71 -16.45
N THR A 106 0.59 -32.96 -16.20
CA THR A 106 1.69 -33.40 -15.35
C THR A 106 1.28 -33.44 -13.87
N MET A 107 0.54 -32.44 -13.40
CA MET A 107 0.02 -32.42 -12.03
C MET A 107 -1.09 -33.45 -11.82
N ALA A 108 -1.92 -33.72 -12.84
CA ALA A 108 -2.92 -34.78 -12.81
C ALA A 108 -2.27 -36.16 -12.62
N ARG A 109 -1.11 -36.39 -13.25
CA ARG A 109 -0.31 -37.62 -13.05
C ARG A 109 0.36 -37.67 -11.68
N LEU A 110 0.88 -36.54 -11.21
CA LEU A 110 1.56 -36.45 -9.91
C LEU A 110 0.62 -36.77 -8.74
N PHE A 111 -0.57 -36.15 -8.73
CA PHE A 111 -1.56 -36.37 -7.69
C PHE A 111 -2.54 -37.51 -7.99
N GLY A 112 -2.50 -38.09 -9.19
CA GLY A 112 -3.42 -39.14 -9.64
C GLY A 112 -3.67 -40.29 -8.65
N PRO A 113 -2.63 -40.85 -7.99
CA PRO A 113 -2.81 -41.94 -7.02
C PRO A 113 -3.60 -41.55 -5.76
N VAL A 114 -3.66 -40.26 -5.43
CA VAL A 114 -4.39 -39.77 -4.25
C VAL A 114 -5.89 -39.70 -4.58
N PRO A 115 -6.78 -40.18 -3.69
CA PRO A 115 -8.22 -39.96 -3.84
C PRO A 115 -8.54 -38.47 -3.99
N GLY A 116 -9.31 -38.09 -5.03
CA GLY A 116 -9.55 -36.68 -5.34
C GLY A 116 -8.38 -35.95 -6.03
N GLY A 117 -7.27 -36.64 -6.28
CA GLY A 117 -6.03 -36.08 -6.81
C GLY A 117 -6.16 -35.23 -8.06
N LEU A 118 -6.95 -35.67 -9.06
CA LEU A 118 -7.18 -34.87 -10.27
C LEU A 118 -7.87 -33.52 -9.96
N GLY A 119 -8.77 -33.49 -8.97
CA GLY A 119 -9.41 -32.25 -8.52
C GLY A 119 -8.43 -31.32 -7.80
N ILE A 120 -7.53 -31.89 -6.98
CA ILE A 120 -6.43 -31.14 -6.35
C ILE A 120 -5.50 -30.54 -7.42
N SER A 121 -5.18 -31.30 -8.47
CA SER A 121 -4.40 -30.81 -9.62
C SER A 121 -5.08 -29.64 -10.33
N VAL A 122 -6.41 -29.69 -10.50
CA VAL A 122 -7.18 -28.58 -11.08
C VAL A 122 -7.09 -27.33 -10.20
N VAL A 123 -7.27 -27.45 -8.88
CA VAL A 123 -7.14 -26.32 -7.95
C VAL A 123 -5.73 -25.74 -7.96
N PHE A 124 -4.70 -26.58 -7.90
CA PHE A 124 -3.31 -26.14 -7.88
C PHE A 124 -2.91 -25.45 -9.18
N VAL A 125 -3.20 -26.07 -10.33
CA VAL A 125 -2.85 -25.52 -11.64
C VAL A 125 -3.71 -24.31 -11.95
N GLY A 126 -4.98 -24.32 -11.57
CA GLY A 126 -5.83 -23.15 -11.71
C GLY A 126 -5.37 -22.00 -10.82
N ALA A 127 -4.92 -22.25 -9.58
CA ALA A 127 -4.30 -21.22 -8.75
C ALA A 127 -3.07 -20.59 -9.43
N LEU A 128 -2.17 -21.43 -9.94
CA LEU A 128 -0.94 -21.02 -10.63
C LEU A 128 -1.24 -20.23 -11.92
N LEU A 129 -2.18 -20.69 -12.73
CA LEU A 129 -2.54 -20.05 -13.98
C LEU A 129 -3.32 -18.77 -13.76
N ALA A 130 -4.24 -18.78 -12.81
CA ALA A 130 -5.07 -17.63 -12.51
C ALA A 130 -4.23 -16.48 -11.91
N ALA A 131 -3.17 -16.80 -11.16
CA ALA A 131 -2.14 -15.84 -10.75
C ALA A 131 -1.45 -15.16 -11.94
N THR A 132 -1.33 -15.81 -13.10
CA THR A 132 -0.66 -15.22 -14.27
C THR A 132 -1.60 -14.48 -15.20
N THR A 133 -2.87 -14.89 -15.27
CA THR A 133 -3.85 -14.35 -16.22
C THR A 133 -4.67 -13.22 -15.63
N GLY A 134 -5.05 -13.29 -14.34
CA GLY A 134 -5.93 -12.31 -13.71
C GLY A 134 -7.32 -12.18 -14.34
N ILE A 135 -7.66 -13.01 -15.35
CA ILE A 135 -8.91 -12.98 -16.11
C ILE A 135 -9.66 -14.27 -15.83
N VAL A 136 -10.70 -14.17 -15.02
CA VAL A 136 -11.51 -15.31 -14.57
C VAL A 136 -12.13 -16.05 -15.76
N GLY A 137 -12.77 -15.33 -16.67
CA GLY A 137 -13.49 -15.97 -17.78
C GLY A 137 -12.61 -16.79 -18.70
N ALA A 138 -11.47 -16.24 -19.11
CA ALA A 138 -10.50 -16.96 -19.95
C ALA A 138 -9.98 -18.23 -19.25
N THR A 139 -9.71 -18.14 -17.95
CA THR A 139 -9.18 -19.25 -17.15
C THR A 139 -10.23 -20.35 -16.96
N VAL A 140 -11.47 -19.99 -16.63
CA VAL A 140 -12.57 -20.95 -16.48
C VAL A 140 -12.88 -21.65 -17.80
N VAL A 141 -12.89 -20.93 -18.92
CA VAL A 141 -13.08 -21.49 -20.27
C VAL A 141 -11.95 -22.47 -20.62
N ALA A 142 -10.69 -22.07 -20.40
CA ALA A 142 -9.53 -22.90 -20.69
C ALA A 142 -9.53 -24.18 -19.82
N MET A 143 -9.71 -24.03 -18.51
CA MET A 143 -9.78 -25.15 -17.58
C MET A 143 -11.01 -26.03 -17.83
N GLY A 144 -12.13 -25.46 -18.28
CA GLY A 144 -13.32 -26.20 -18.70
C GLY A 144 -13.06 -27.06 -19.93
N LEU A 145 -12.39 -26.54 -20.96
CA LEU A 145 -12.08 -27.28 -22.18
C LEU A 145 -11.06 -28.41 -21.93
N ILE A 146 -10.11 -28.22 -21.02
CA ILE A 146 -9.02 -29.17 -20.78
C ILE A 146 -9.39 -30.16 -19.66
N SER A 147 -9.84 -29.66 -18.50
CA SER A 147 -9.99 -30.45 -17.28
C SER A 147 -11.31 -31.19 -17.21
N LEU A 148 -12.42 -30.58 -17.65
CA LEU A 148 -13.74 -31.20 -17.52
C LEU A 148 -13.83 -32.54 -18.26
N PRO A 149 -13.38 -32.67 -19.52
CA PRO A 149 -13.37 -33.97 -20.20
C PRO A 149 -12.46 -34.99 -19.51
N ALA A 150 -11.32 -34.56 -18.95
CA ALA A 150 -10.41 -35.42 -18.22
C ALA A 150 -11.03 -35.96 -16.92
N MET A 151 -11.73 -35.12 -16.16
CA MET A 151 -12.44 -35.50 -14.93
C MET A 151 -13.60 -36.45 -15.22
N LEU A 152 -14.41 -36.16 -16.24
CA LEU A 152 -15.53 -37.02 -16.63
C LEU A 152 -15.07 -38.39 -17.14
N ARG A 153 -13.98 -38.47 -17.93
CA ARG A 153 -13.39 -39.75 -18.36
C ARG A 153 -12.93 -40.61 -17.18
N ASN A 154 -12.46 -39.97 -16.11
CA ASN A 154 -12.05 -40.63 -14.87
C ASN A 154 -13.21 -40.82 -13.87
N LYS A 155 -14.47 -40.73 -14.33
CA LYS A 155 -15.67 -40.98 -13.52
C LYS A 155 -15.82 -40.08 -12.29
N TYR A 156 -15.28 -38.86 -12.33
CA TYR A 156 -15.62 -37.85 -11.32
C TYR A 156 -17.10 -37.49 -11.40
N SER A 157 -17.70 -37.22 -10.24
CA SER A 157 -19.07 -36.71 -10.19
C SER A 157 -19.16 -35.35 -10.89
N VAL A 158 -20.18 -35.18 -11.74
CA VAL A 158 -20.37 -33.96 -12.53
C VAL A 158 -20.40 -32.71 -11.64
N PRO A 159 -21.17 -32.66 -10.53
CA PRO A 159 -21.21 -31.47 -9.69
C PRO A 159 -19.85 -31.10 -9.12
N LEU A 160 -19.10 -32.06 -8.57
CA LEU A 160 -17.78 -31.80 -8.01
C LEU A 160 -16.82 -31.30 -9.09
N ALA A 161 -16.78 -31.96 -10.25
CA ALA A 161 -15.89 -31.55 -11.34
C ALA A 161 -16.18 -30.11 -11.81
N THR A 162 -17.46 -29.78 -12.02
CA THR A 162 -17.83 -28.43 -12.46
C THR A 162 -17.62 -27.38 -11.37
N GLY A 163 -17.89 -27.71 -10.10
CA GLY A 163 -17.66 -26.82 -8.96
C GLY A 163 -16.18 -26.51 -8.78
N THR A 164 -15.33 -27.54 -8.82
CA THR A 164 -13.87 -27.39 -8.72
C THR A 164 -13.31 -26.52 -9.84
N ILE A 165 -13.73 -26.72 -11.09
CA ILE A 165 -13.25 -25.92 -12.23
C ILE A 165 -13.71 -24.47 -12.12
N ALA A 166 -14.98 -24.24 -11.81
CA ALA A 166 -15.51 -22.89 -11.66
C ALA A 166 -14.79 -22.14 -10.52
N ALA A 167 -14.71 -22.76 -9.33
CA ALA A 167 -14.07 -22.17 -8.16
C ALA A 167 -12.57 -21.95 -8.36
N SER A 168 -11.89 -22.89 -9.02
CA SER A 168 -10.47 -22.74 -9.30
C SER A 168 -10.18 -21.61 -10.30
N GLY A 169 -11.10 -21.34 -11.24
CA GLY A 169 -10.91 -20.26 -12.20
C GLY A 169 -11.12 -18.86 -11.63
N THR A 170 -11.83 -18.73 -10.49
CA THR A 170 -11.98 -17.43 -9.79
C THR A 170 -10.81 -17.10 -8.87
N LEU A 171 -9.91 -18.06 -8.58
CA LEU A 171 -8.72 -17.85 -7.75
C LEU A 171 -7.81 -16.72 -8.25
N GLY A 172 -7.82 -16.42 -9.56
CA GLY A 172 -7.02 -15.34 -10.14
C GLY A 172 -7.44 -13.94 -9.73
N GLN A 173 -8.57 -13.78 -9.05
CA GLN A 173 -8.94 -12.50 -8.47
C GLN A 173 -8.15 -12.18 -7.20
N ILE A 174 -7.75 -13.20 -6.42
CA ILE A 174 -7.07 -12.99 -5.14
C ILE A 174 -5.59 -13.40 -5.15
N ILE A 175 -5.20 -14.38 -5.98
CA ILE A 175 -3.81 -14.87 -6.00
C ILE A 175 -2.95 -13.89 -6.81
N PRO A 176 -1.90 -13.28 -6.23
CA PRO A 176 -1.03 -12.36 -6.95
C PRO A 176 -0.15 -13.04 -8.02
N PRO A 177 0.19 -12.35 -9.12
CA PRO A 177 -0.23 -10.98 -9.50
C PRO A 177 -1.67 -10.93 -10.06
N SER A 178 -2.55 -10.14 -9.42
CA SER A 178 -3.97 -10.06 -9.78
C SER A 178 -4.34 -8.69 -10.34
N ILE A 179 -5.02 -8.67 -11.50
CA ILE A 179 -5.55 -7.43 -12.10
C ILE A 179 -6.60 -6.79 -11.18
N VAL A 180 -7.40 -7.61 -10.49
CA VAL A 180 -8.42 -7.14 -9.54
C VAL A 180 -7.76 -6.34 -8.42
N LEU A 181 -6.67 -6.86 -7.84
CA LEU A 181 -5.95 -6.19 -6.77
C LEU A 181 -5.22 -4.92 -7.25
N ILE A 182 -4.72 -4.90 -8.50
CA ILE A 182 -4.12 -3.68 -9.08
C ILE A 182 -5.17 -2.55 -9.15
N ILE A 183 -6.38 -2.87 -9.63
CA ILE A 183 -7.44 -1.87 -9.75
C ILE A 183 -7.95 -1.47 -8.36
N LEU A 184 -8.17 -2.43 -7.46
CA LEU A 184 -8.57 -2.11 -6.09
C LEU A 184 -7.55 -1.23 -5.36
N ALA A 185 -6.24 -1.45 -5.56
CA ALA A 185 -5.21 -0.63 -4.93
C ALA A 185 -5.32 0.84 -5.36
N ASP A 186 -5.50 1.08 -6.65
CA ASP A 186 -5.68 2.42 -7.21
C ASP A 186 -6.95 3.11 -6.69
N GLN A 187 -8.07 2.37 -6.67
CA GLN A 187 -9.36 2.91 -6.20
C GLN A 187 -9.36 3.16 -4.68
N LEU A 188 -8.69 2.28 -3.93
CA LEU A 188 -8.55 2.44 -2.47
C LEU A 188 -7.57 3.54 -2.10
N ALA A 189 -6.49 3.75 -2.85
CA ALA A 189 -5.58 4.88 -2.62
C ALA A 189 -6.34 6.22 -2.70
N SER A 190 -7.16 6.39 -3.73
CA SER A 190 -8.03 7.58 -3.85
C SER A 190 -9.11 7.65 -2.76
N ALA A 191 -9.62 6.49 -2.31
CA ALA A 191 -10.58 6.45 -1.22
C ALA A 191 -9.95 6.80 0.14
N VAL A 192 -8.69 6.43 0.36
CA VAL A 192 -7.91 6.77 1.57
C VAL A 192 -7.71 8.28 1.66
N ASP A 193 -7.40 8.96 0.56
CA ASP A 193 -7.24 10.41 0.59
C ASP A 193 -8.55 11.11 1.01
N GLN A 194 -9.68 10.66 0.45
CA GLN A 194 -11.01 11.15 0.85
C GLN A 194 -11.33 10.83 2.31
N ALA A 195 -11.06 9.61 2.77
CA ALA A 195 -11.23 9.20 4.16
C ALA A 195 -10.36 10.02 5.11
N GLY A 196 -9.13 10.35 4.70
CA GLY A 196 -8.21 11.20 5.44
C GLY A 196 -8.76 12.60 5.64
N SER A 197 -9.32 13.21 4.58
CA SER A 197 -10.01 14.51 4.68
C SER A 197 -11.24 14.44 5.59
N LEU A 198 -12.07 13.40 5.45
CA LEU A 198 -13.24 13.20 6.33
C LEU A 198 -12.82 13.09 7.80
N ARG A 199 -11.75 12.34 8.07
CA ARG A 199 -11.23 12.15 9.42
C ARG A 199 -10.63 13.43 10.01
N GLN A 200 -9.96 14.26 9.19
CA GLN A 200 -9.49 15.58 9.63
C GLN A 200 -10.65 16.51 10.01
N THR A 201 -11.73 16.52 9.23
CA THR A 201 -12.94 17.30 9.55
C THR A 201 -13.62 16.80 10.83
N LEU A 202 -13.70 15.47 11.01
CA LEU A 202 -14.22 14.87 12.24
C LEU A 202 -13.38 15.25 13.45
N TYR A 203 -12.04 15.18 13.35
CA TYR A 203 -11.15 15.56 14.44
C TYR A 203 -11.32 17.03 14.82
N LYS A 204 -11.41 17.93 13.82
CA LYS A 204 -11.60 19.36 14.02
C LYS A 204 -12.93 19.68 14.70
N SER A 205 -14.02 19.06 14.26
CA SER A 205 -15.35 19.28 14.88
C SER A 205 -15.42 18.75 16.30
N SER A 206 -14.73 17.64 16.59
CA SER A 206 -14.83 16.97 17.88
C SER A 206 -13.90 17.51 18.95
N THR A 207 -12.71 18.00 18.57
CA THR A 207 -11.68 18.52 19.50
C THR A 207 -11.53 20.05 19.46
N GLY A 208 -11.97 20.70 18.38
CA GLY A 208 -11.71 22.12 18.09
C GLY A 208 -10.30 22.40 17.54
N GLU A 209 -9.42 21.40 17.42
CA GLU A 209 -8.07 21.58 16.90
C GLU A 209 -8.04 21.57 15.36
N LEU A 210 -7.27 22.49 14.76
CA LEU A 210 -7.26 22.67 13.29
C LEU A 210 -6.50 21.57 12.55
N SER A 211 -5.57 20.87 13.22
CA SER A 211 -4.67 19.89 12.62
C SER A 211 -4.71 18.59 13.40
N MET A 212 -5.02 17.49 12.72
CA MET A 212 -5.00 16.15 13.28
C MET A 212 -3.57 15.58 13.33
N PRO A 213 -3.14 14.96 14.45
CA PRO A 213 -1.90 14.21 14.51
C PRO A 213 -1.78 13.13 13.42
N SER A 214 -0.57 12.91 12.91
CA SER A 214 -0.31 11.91 11.86
C SER A 214 -0.57 10.46 12.32
N ASP A 215 -0.62 10.21 13.63
CA ASP A 215 -0.94 8.91 14.22
C ASP A 215 -2.37 8.44 13.92
N PHE A 216 -3.30 9.37 13.68
CA PHE A 216 -4.70 9.06 13.40
C PHE A 216 -5.04 9.05 11.91
N SER A 217 -4.09 9.41 11.05
CA SER A 217 -4.31 9.47 9.61
C SER A 217 -4.45 8.09 8.97
N VAL A 218 -5.30 8.01 7.95
CA VAL A 218 -5.56 6.76 7.22
C VAL A 218 -4.33 6.39 6.38
N VAL A 219 -3.96 5.10 6.39
CA VAL A 219 -2.77 4.60 5.67
C VAL A 219 -3.14 4.32 4.22
N SER A 220 -2.41 4.97 3.30
CA SER A 220 -2.56 4.72 1.85
C SER A 220 -2.07 3.34 1.47
N THR A 221 -2.43 2.87 0.28
CA THR A 221 -2.05 1.54 -0.21
C THR A 221 -1.47 1.59 -1.61
N SER A 222 -0.58 0.64 -1.91
CA SER A 222 -0.07 0.39 -3.26
C SER A 222 -0.47 -1.00 -3.78
N ALA A 223 -0.37 -1.19 -5.10
CA ALA A 223 -0.61 -2.50 -5.72
C ALA A 223 0.33 -3.59 -5.19
N GLY A 224 1.58 -3.25 -4.83
CA GLY A 224 2.53 -4.19 -4.23
C GLY A 224 2.12 -4.63 -2.82
N GLU A 225 1.65 -3.70 -1.99
CA GLU A 225 1.11 -4.01 -0.66
C GLU A 225 -0.17 -4.84 -0.74
N MET A 226 -1.04 -4.55 -1.70
CA MET A 226 -2.23 -5.37 -1.95
C MET A 226 -1.87 -6.81 -2.37
N PHE A 227 -0.83 -7.00 -3.18
CA PHE A 227 -0.34 -8.33 -3.51
C PHE A 227 0.19 -9.06 -2.28
N LEU A 228 1.01 -8.39 -1.47
CA LEU A 228 1.51 -8.94 -0.21
C LEU A 228 0.38 -9.32 0.74
N GLY A 229 -0.61 -8.45 0.91
CA GLY A 229 -1.73 -8.69 1.81
C GLY A 229 -2.67 -9.79 1.33
N ALA A 230 -2.82 -9.99 0.02
CA ALA A 230 -3.65 -11.06 -0.53
C ALA A 230 -2.95 -12.42 -0.60
N PHE A 231 -1.61 -12.47 -0.52
CA PHE A 231 -0.84 -13.69 -0.72
C PHE A 231 -1.22 -14.80 0.27
N LEU A 232 -1.19 -14.50 1.58
CA LEU A 232 -1.54 -15.46 2.63
C LEU A 232 -3.03 -15.88 2.57
N PRO A 233 -4.01 -14.95 2.50
CA PRO A 233 -5.41 -15.29 2.27
C PRO A 233 -5.65 -16.17 1.03
N GLY A 234 -4.96 -15.88 -0.07
CA GLY A 234 -5.03 -16.68 -1.30
C GLY A 234 -4.56 -18.12 -1.08
N LEU A 235 -3.44 -18.31 -0.38
CA LEU A 235 -2.94 -19.65 -0.01
C LEU A 235 -3.87 -20.38 0.96
N VAL A 236 -4.46 -19.68 1.94
CA VAL A 236 -5.46 -20.24 2.84
C VAL A 236 -6.65 -20.76 2.04
N LEU A 237 -7.17 -19.98 1.08
CA LEU A 237 -8.29 -20.39 0.23
C LEU A 237 -7.96 -21.62 -0.63
N VAL A 238 -6.77 -21.64 -1.27
CA VAL A 238 -6.28 -22.79 -2.03
C VAL A 238 -6.20 -24.02 -1.15
N GLY A 239 -5.64 -23.88 0.06
CA GLY A 239 -5.56 -24.94 1.05
C GLY A 239 -6.92 -25.47 1.46
N LEU A 240 -7.89 -24.59 1.74
CA LEU A 240 -9.27 -24.97 2.06
C LEU A 240 -9.93 -25.77 0.94
N TYR A 241 -9.75 -25.36 -0.32
CA TYR A 241 -10.28 -26.09 -1.47
C TYR A 241 -9.66 -27.49 -1.62
N MET A 242 -8.34 -27.59 -1.47
CA MET A 242 -7.63 -28.89 -1.56
C MET A 242 -8.03 -29.82 -0.42
N LEU A 243 -8.08 -29.31 0.81
CA LEU A 243 -8.50 -30.06 2.00
C LEU A 243 -9.94 -30.54 1.87
N PHE A 244 -10.84 -29.69 1.36
CA PHE A 244 -12.22 -30.09 1.10
C PHE A 244 -12.30 -31.22 0.05
N ILE A 245 -11.60 -31.10 -1.08
CA ILE A 245 -11.62 -32.12 -2.13
C ILE A 245 -11.06 -33.45 -1.60
N LEU A 246 -9.95 -33.40 -0.85
CA LEU A 246 -9.35 -34.58 -0.23
C LEU A 246 -10.30 -35.22 0.78
N GLY A 247 -10.84 -34.43 1.72
CA GLY A 247 -11.78 -34.91 2.73
C GLY A 247 -13.05 -35.50 2.12
N PHE A 248 -13.61 -34.83 1.11
CA PHE A 248 -14.78 -35.33 0.39
C PHE A 248 -14.48 -36.61 -0.39
N ALA A 249 -13.30 -36.72 -1.02
CA ALA A 249 -12.88 -37.93 -1.72
C ALA A 249 -12.63 -39.13 -0.78
N LEU A 250 -12.10 -38.88 0.42
CA LEU A 250 -11.92 -39.91 1.45
C LEU A 250 -13.26 -40.42 2.00
N LEU A 251 -14.23 -39.52 2.22
CA LEU A 251 -15.58 -39.88 2.68
C LEU A 251 -16.43 -40.52 1.58
N ASN A 252 -16.25 -40.10 0.33
CA ASN A 252 -17.01 -40.60 -0.81
C ASN A 252 -16.11 -40.92 -2.03
N PRO A 253 -15.35 -42.04 -1.98
CA PRO A 253 -14.39 -42.41 -3.02
C PRO A 253 -15.01 -42.61 -4.41
N LYS A 254 -16.31 -42.91 -4.48
CA LYS A 254 -17.04 -43.10 -5.74
C LYS A 254 -17.20 -41.80 -6.52
N SER A 255 -17.24 -40.66 -5.83
CA SER A 255 -17.50 -39.35 -6.45
C SER A 255 -16.23 -38.66 -6.96
N ALA A 256 -15.06 -39.11 -6.49
CA ALA A 256 -13.74 -38.58 -6.84
C ALA A 256 -12.67 -39.69 -6.76
N PRO A 257 -12.73 -40.70 -7.66
CA PRO A 257 -11.84 -41.85 -7.60
C PRO A 257 -10.40 -41.47 -7.92
N ALA A 258 -9.45 -42.23 -7.35
CA ALA A 258 -8.03 -42.10 -7.67
C ALA A 258 -7.75 -42.56 -9.11
N VAL A 259 -6.97 -41.77 -9.85
CA VAL A 259 -6.58 -42.05 -11.23
C VAL A 259 -5.23 -42.75 -11.23
N HIS A 260 -5.26 -44.07 -11.47
CA HIS A 260 -4.06 -44.86 -11.64
C HIS A 260 -3.71 -44.89 -13.14
N GLU A 261 -2.74 -44.08 -13.58
CA GLU A 261 -2.04 -44.38 -14.84
C GLU A 261 -0.93 -45.43 -14.56
N GLU A 262 -0.75 -46.40 -15.45
CA GLU A 262 0.19 -47.53 -15.32
C GLU A 262 1.69 -47.14 -15.42
N GLY A 263 2.09 -45.94 -14.97
CA GLY A 263 3.47 -45.46 -15.00
C GLY A 263 4.11 -45.45 -13.61
N THR A 264 5.29 -46.06 -13.46
CA THR A 264 6.10 -45.93 -12.23
C THR A 264 6.63 -44.51 -12.08
N PHE A 265 6.58 -43.94 -10.86
CA PHE A 265 7.26 -42.69 -10.51
C PHE A 265 8.77 -42.82 -10.75
N THR A 266 9.19 -42.53 -11.98
CA THR A 266 10.56 -42.72 -12.46
C THR A 266 11.33 -41.41 -12.34
N CYS A 267 12.66 -41.46 -12.24
CA CYS A 267 13.50 -40.25 -12.24
C CYS A 267 13.24 -39.35 -13.47
N GLN A 268 12.89 -39.93 -14.62
CA GLN A 268 12.49 -39.19 -15.82
C GLN A 268 11.17 -38.42 -15.63
N PHE A 269 10.20 -39.00 -14.92
CA PHE A 269 8.95 -38.32 -14.58
C PHE A 269 9.21 -37.16 -13.61
N ALA A 270 10.06 -37.37 -12.60
CA ALA A 270 10.49 -36.29 -11.69
C ALA A 270 11.15 -35.14 -12.47
N GLY A 271 12.04 -35.45 -13.42
CA GLY A 271 12.65 -34.46 -14.31
C GLY A 271 11.62 -33.68 -15.15
N LYS A 272 10.59 -34.37 -15.66
CA LYS A 272 9.48 -33.72 -16.39
C LYS A 272 8.65 -32.81 -15.48
N VAL A 273 8.30 -33.28 -14.27
CA VAL A 273 7.58 -32.47 -13.26
C VAL A 273 8.35 -31.19 -12.96
N VAL A 274 9.65 -31.29 -12.70
CA VAL A 274 10.52 -30.13 -12.45
C VAL A 274 10.53 -29.18 -13.64
N LEU A 275 10.74 -29.69 -14.86
CA LEU A 275 10.83 -28.85 -16.06
C LEU A 275 9.50 -28.19 -16.45
N THR A 276 8.35 -28.79 -16.08
CA THR A 276 7.03 -28.20 -16.32
C THR A 276 6.64 -27.20 -15.23
N LEU A 277 6.95 -27.48 -13.96
CA LEU A 277 6.49 -26.70 -12.81
C LEU A 277 7.40 -25.52 -12.45
N VAL A 278 8.72 -25.74 -12.47
CA VAL A 278 9.69 -24.74 -11.99
C VAL A 278 9.66 -23.47 -12.84
N PRO A 279 9.69 -23.49 -14.19
CA PRO A 279 9.78 -22.24 -14.95
C PRO A 279 8.61 -21.26 -14.72
N PRO A 280 7.33 -21.68 -14.73
CA PRO A 280 6.22 -20.79 -14.41
C PRO A 280 6.24 -20.28 -12.97
N LEU A 281 6.56 -21.14 -12.00
CA LEU A 281 6.72 -20.72 -10.60
C LEU A 281 7.86 -19.73 -10.42
N SER A 282 9.02 -20.00 -11.03
CA SER A 282 10.17 -19.11 -11.02
C SER A 282 9.82 -17.75 -11.62
N LEU A 283 9.02 -17.71 -12.70
CA LEU A 283 8.55 -16.44 -13.25
C LEU A 283 7.66 -15.69 -12.24
N ILE A 284 6.70 -16.38 -11.62
CA ILE A 284 5.81 -15.75 -10.62
C ILE A 284 6.60 -15.25 -9.42
N PHE A 285 7.51 -16.05 -8.85
CA PHE A 285 8.35 -15.64 -7.73
C PHE A 285 9.34 -14.55 -8.10
N LEU A 286 9.82 -14.51 -9.34
CA LEU A 286 10.72 -13.45 -9.79
C LEU A 286 9.95 -12.13 -9.93
N VAL A 287 8.76 -12.17 -10.53
CA VAL A 287 7.88 -11.01 -10.64
C VAL A 287 7.43 -10.53 -9.25
N LEU A 288 6.80 -11.40 -8.47
CA LEU A 288 6.31 -11.06 -7.14
C LEU A 288 7.48 -10.68 -6.22
N GLY A 289 8.56 -11.44 -6.22
CA GLY A 289 9.76 -11.17 -5.40
C GLY A 289 10.39 -9.83 -5.73
N SER A 290 10.43 -9.40 -7.00
CA SER A 290 10.93 -8.06 -7.35
C SER A 290 10.03 -6.93 -6.85
N ILE A 291 8.71 -7.15 -6.78
CA ILE A 291 7.74 -6.22 -6.17
C ILE A 291 7.93 -6.17 -4.65
N VAL A 292 8.00 -7.34 -4.00
CA VAL A 292 8.11 -7.47 -2.55
C VAL A 292 9.44 -6.91 -2.03
N ALA A 293 10.54 -7.18 -2.72
CA ALA A 293 11.84 -6.66 -2.35
C ALA A 293 12.00 -5.15 -2.66
N GLY A 294 10.99 -4.50 -3.25
CA GLY A 294 11.06 -3.09 -3.65
C GLY A 294 12.05 -2.83 -4.79
N ILE A 295 12.54 -3.88 -5.46
CA ILE A 295 13.51 -3.79 -6.57
C ILE A 295 12.84 -3.24 -7.82
N ALA A 296 11.58 -3.64 -8.05
CA ALA A 296 10.82 -3.26 -9.23
C ALA A 296 9.41 -2.79 -8.84
N THR A 297 8.96 -1.71 -9.46
CA THR A 297 7.56 -1.28 -9.40
C THR A 297 6.67 -2.27 -10.17
N VAL A 298 5.34 -2.22 -9.96
CA VAL A 298 4.40 -3.20 -10.53
C VAL A 298 4.41 -3.22 -12.07
N ASN A 299 4.63 -2.07 -12.72
CA ASN A 299 4.82 -1.99 -14.18
C ASN A 299 6.15 -2.62 -14.65
N GLN A 300 7.26 -2.37 -13.94
CA GLN A 300 8.57 -2.98 -14.24
C GLN A 300 8.53 -4.51 -14.05
N ALA A 301 7.94 -4.98 -12.94
CA ALA A 301 7.72 -6.39 -12.69
C ALA A 301 6.81 -7.03 -13.76
N GLY A 302 5.76 -6.33 -14.19
CA GLY A 302 4.91 -6.75 -15.32
C GLY A 302 5.72 -6.91 -16.62
N ALA A 303 6.65 -6.01 -16.91
CA ALA A 303 7.50 -6.10 -18.09
C ALA A 303 8.44 -7.33 -18.03
N ILE A 304 9.02 -7.58 -16.85
CA ILE A 304 9.83 -8.78 -16.59
C ILE A 304 8.98 -10.06 -16.81
N GLY A 305 7.75 -10.06 -16.31
CA GLY A 305 6.76 -11.12 -16.52
C GLY A 305 6.45 -11.37 -17.99
N ALA A 306 6.14 -10.31 -18.74
CA ALA A 306 5.83 -10.37 -20.17
C ALA A 306 7.00 -10.93 -21.00
N VAL A 307 8.23 -10.46 -20.74
CA VAL A 307 9.44 -10.96 -21.40
C VAL A 307 9.70 -12.42 -21.03
N GLY A 308 9.60 -12.78 -19.75
CA GLY A 308 9.78 -14.15 -19.29
C GLY A 308 8.77 -15.12 -19.90
N ALA A 309 7.50 -14.74 -20.00
CA ALA A 309 6.47 -15.55 -20.67
C ALA A 309 6.74 -15.71 -22.18
N MET A 310 7.26 -14.68 -22.84
CA MET A 310 7.66 -14.76 -24.26
C MET A 310 8.85 -15.71 -24.47
N VAL A 311 9.85 -15.65 -23.60
CA VAL A 311 10.99 -16.59 -23.61
C VAL A 311 10.50 -18.03 -23.39
N MET A 312 9.57 -18.23 -22.44
CA MET A 312 8.98 -19.54 -22.19
C MET A 312 8.19 -20.10 -23.36
N ALA A 313 7.32 -19.28 -23.95
CA ALA A 313 6.59 -19.63 -25.16
C ALA A 313 7.55 -19.98 -26.32
N GLY A 314 8.67 -19.26 -26.43
CA GLY A 314 9.67 -19.46 -27.49
C GLY A 314 10.33 -20.85 -27.50
N TYR A 315 10.57 -21.47 -26.34
CA TYR A 315 11.07 -22.86 -26.29
C TYR A 315 9.92 -23.88 -26.33
N ARG A 316 8.79 -23.61 -25.66
CA ARG A 316 7.67 -24.56 -25.59
C ARG A 316 7.05 -24.84 -26.96
N LEU A 317 6.94 -23.82 -27.81
CA LEU A 317 6.42 -23.96 -29.18
C LEU A 317 7.31 -24.82 -30.10
N ARG A 318 8.57 -25.08 -29.74
CA ARG A 318 9.49 -26.00 -30.45
C ARG A 318 9.85 -27.23 -29.62
N ASP A 319 9.02 -27.60 -28.65
CA ASP A 319 9.31 -28.75 -27.80
C ASP A 319 9.52 -30.03 -28.64
N GLY A 320 10.54 -30.80 -28.27
CA GLY A 320 11.01 -31.97 -29.04
C GLY A 320 12.00 -31.66 -30.18
N GLU A 321 12.28 -30.40 -30.51
CA GLU A 321 13.23 -30.03 -31.59
C GLU A 321 14.61 -29.63 -31.05
N ARG A 322 15.68 -29.91 -31.82
CA ARG A 322 17.05 -29.51 -31.46
C ARG A 322 17.15 -27.98 -31.43
N GLY A 323 17.60 -27.43 -30.29
CA GLY A 323 17.72 -25.97 -30.08
C GLY A 323 16.45 -25.28 -29.56
N ALA A 324 15.46 -26.02 -29.05
CA ALA A 324 14.28 -25.45 -28.40
C ALA A 324 14.66 -24.46 -27.27
N TYR A 325 15.49 -24.91 -26.32
CA TYR A 325 15.88 -24.15 -25.14
C TYR A 325 16.99 -23.12 -25.36
N SER A 326 17.55 -23.01 -26.57
CA SER A 326 18.72 -22.15 -26.81
C SER A 326 18.52 -20.67 -26.45
N PRO A 327 17.37 -20.01 -26.76
CA PRO A 327 17.19 -18.61 -26.36
C PRO A 327 17.07 -18.46 -24.84
N ALA A 328 16.40 -19.40 -24.16
CA ALA A 328 16.26 -19.38 -22.71
C ALA A 328 17.60 -19.57 -22.00
N ILE A 329 18.46 -20.49 -22.48
CA ILE A 329 19.80 -20.70 -21.92
C ILE A 329 20.65 -19.44 -22.10
N ILE A 330 20.62 -18.80 -23.28
CA ILE A 330 21.35 -17.54 -23.51
C ILE A 330 20.85 -16.44 -22.57
N ALA A 331 19.52 -16.30 -22.40
CA ALA A 331 18.95 -15.32 -21.47
C ALA A 331 19.41 -15.57 -20.03
N ILE A 332 19.40 -16.82 -19.56
CA ILE A 332 19.86 -17.18 -18.21
C ILE A 332 21.35 -16.89 -18.05
N LEU A 333 22.19 -17.28 -19.01
CA LEU A 333 23.63 -16.99 -18.97
C LEU A 333 23.93 -15.50 -18.99
N ALA A 334 23.15 -14.72 -19.75
CA ALA A 334 23.26 -13.27 -19.77
C ALA A 334 22.88 -12.64 -18.42
N LEU A 335 21.77 -13.08 -17.82
CA LEU A 335 21.35 -12.61 -16.49
C LEU A 335 22.34 -13.00 -15.40
N LEU A 336 22.89 -14.22 -15.44
CA LEU A 336 23.96 -14.65 -14.53
C LEU A 336 25.22 -13.81 -14.74
N GLY A 337 25.58 -13.53 -15.99
CA GLY A 337 26.68 -12.62 -16.33
C GLY A 337 26.50 -11.22 -15.74
N LEU A 338 25.30 -10.65 -15.85
CA LEU A 338 24.97 -9.36 -15.23
C LEU A 338 25.03 -9.41 -13.71
N ALA A 339 24.48 -10.46 -13.09
CA ALA A 339 24.52 -10.64 -11.64
C ALA A 339 25.97 -10.75 -11.12
N VAL A 340 26.84 -11.48 -11.84
CA VAL A 340 28.26 -11.57 -11.52
C VAL A 340 28.93 -10.20 -11.65
N VAL A 341 28.68 -9.46 -12.74
CA VAL A 341 29.26 -8.12 -12.91
C VAL A 341 28.85 -7.19 -11.77
N VAL A 342 27.56 -7.15 -11.43
CA VAL A 342 27.06 -6.31 -10.31
C VAL A 342 27.62 -6.76 -8.96
N SER A 343 27.75 -8.06 -8.72
CA SER A 343 28.26 -8.59 -7.45
C SER A 343 29.75 -8.34 -7.23
N PHE A 344 30.56 -8.33 -8.30
CA PHE A 344 32.02 -8.15 -8.20
C PHE A 344 32.46 -6.69 -8.38
N PHE A 345 31.80 -5.94 -9.25
CA PHE A 345 32.21 -4.58 -9.64
C PHE A 345 31.21 -3.49 -9.20
N GLY A 346 30.11 -3.85 -8.53
CA GLY A 346 29.08 -2.91 -8.11
C GLY A 346 28.22 -2.38 -9.25
N SER A 347 27.53 -1.25 -9.03
CA SER A 347 26.68 -0.63 -10.04
C SER A 347 27.51 0.01 -11.14
N VAL A 348 27.49 -0.58 -12.34
CA VAL A 348 28.19 -0.05 -13.51
C VAL A 348 27.59 1.29 -13.92
N ASN A 349 28.36 2.38 -13.78
CA ASN A 349 27.93 3.71 -14.19
C ASN A 349 28.89 4.30 -15.22
N VAL A 350 28.35 4.57 -16.42
CA VAL A 350 29.11 5.08 -17.57
C VAL A 350 29.76 6.44 -17.29
N LYS A 351 29.20 7.23 -16.38
CA LYS A 351 29.71 8.57 -16.05
C LYS A 351 30.81 8.58 -14.97
N LEU A 352 31.02 7.47 -14.27
CA LEU A 352 31.93 7.35 -13.12
C LEU A 352 33.17 6.49 -13.40
N ILE A 353 33.52 6.28 -14.68
CA ILE A 353 34.66 5.44 -15.07
C ILE A 353 35.96 6.15 -14.67
N GLN A 354 36.70 5.59 -13.71
CA GLN A 354 37.99 6.13 -13.27
C GLN A 354 39.13 5.10 -13.44
N SER A 355 38.82 3.81 -13.50
CA SER A 355 39.80 2.72 -13.56
C SER A 355 39.64 1.78 -14.78
N SER A 356 40.68 0.98 -15.05
CA SER A 356 40.64 -0.08 -16.07
C SER A 356 39.64 -1.20 -15.71
N ASP A 357 39.38 -1.40 -14.42
CA ASP A 357 38.43 -2.40 -13.92
C ASP A 357 36.98 -1.97 -14.18
N ASP A 358 36.67 -0.68 -14.04
CA ASP A 358 35.37 -0.11 -14.39
C ASP A 358 35.08 -0.29 -15.89
N LEU A 359 36.11 -0.14 -16.73
CA LEU A 359 36.00 -0.36 -18.17
C LEU A 359 35.73 -1.83 -18.49
N LEU A 360 36.42 -2.76 -17.82
CA LEU A 360 36.18 -4.19 -17.97
C LEU A 360 34.76 -4.58 -17.54
N ALA A 361 34.31 -4.07 -16.38
CA ALA A 361 32.96 -4.28 -15.88
C ALA A 361 31.90 -3.79 -16.87
N LEU A 362 32.10 -2.61 -17.46
CA LEU A 362 31.23 -2.06 -18.48
C LEU A 362 31.19 -2.93 -19.75
N VAL A 363 32.33 -3.39 -20.24
CA VAL A 363 32.39 -4.25 -21.43
C VAL A 363 31.66 -5.57 -21.20
N LEU A 364 31.87 -6.22 -20.05
CA LEU A 364 31.18 -7.44 -19.68
C LEU A 364 29.66 -7.21 -19.55
N ALA A 365 29.25 -6.10 -18.94
CA ALA A 365 27.85 -5.72 -18.85
C ALA A 365 27.23 -5.53 -20.25
N ILE A 366 27.90 -4.83 -21.16
CA ILE A 366 27.43 -4.62 -22.54
C ILE A 366 27.27 -5.95 -23.28
N ILE A 367 28.23 -6.86 -23.15
CA ILE A 367 28.15 -8.20 -23.75
C ILE A 367 26.94 -8.96 -23.21
N ALA A 368 26.77 -8.96 -21.88
CA ALA A 368 25.65 -9.66 -21.25
C ALA A 368 24.30 -9.05 -21.64
N VAL A 369 24.14 -7.72 -21.64
CA VAL A 369 22.93 -7.04 -22.13
C VAL A 369 22.66 -7.37 -23.60
N SER A 370 23.69 -7.38 -24.44
CA SER A 370 23.55 -7.70 -25.87
C SER A 370 23.06 -9.13 -26.08
N LEU A 371 23.62 -10.10 -25.33
CA LEU A 371 23.16 -11.50 -25.35
C LEU A 371 21.71 -11.63 -24.87
N LEU A 372 21.33 -10.89 -23.83
CA LEU A 372 19.95 -10.86 -23.33
C LEU A 372 18.98 -10.34 -24.40
N LEU A 373 19.31 -9.22 -25.05
CA LEU A 373 18.49 -8.65 -26.13
C LEU A 373 18.37 -9.60 -27.33
N ILE A 374 19.46 -10.28 -27.72
CA ILE A 374 19.44 -11.30 -28.77
C ILE A 374 18.51 -12.45 -28.38
N ALA A 375 18.56 -12.94 -27.14
CA ALA A 375 17.70 -14.01 -26.66
C ALA A 375 16.21 -13.62 -26.65
N ILE A 376 15.90 -12.40 -26.21
CA ILE A 376 14.53 -11.86 -26.21
C ILE A 376 14.03 -11.71 -27.64
N PHE A 377 14.81 -11.08 -28.52
CA PHE A 377 14.44 -10.90 -29.93
C PHE A 377 14.25 -12.24 -30.64
N TRP A 378 15.12 -13.21 -30.38
CA TRP A 378 14.99 -14.55 -30.94
C TRP A 378 13.71 -15.25 -30.46
N SER A 379 13.37 -15.12 -29.18
CA SER A 379 12.13 -15.67 -28.62
C SER A 379 10.88 -14.98 -29.18
N GLY A 380 10.91 -13.65 -29.31
CA GLY A 380 9.85 -12.86 -29.96
C GLY A 380 9.66 -13.24 -31.42
N TRP A 381 10.75 -13.40 -32.18
CA TRP A 381 10.70 -13.85 -33.56
C TRP A 381 10.10 -15.26 -33.70
N ARG A 382 10.48 -16.19 -32.82
CA ARG A 382 9.92 -17.56 -32.79
C ARG A 382 8.42 -17.53 -32.50
N THR A 383 8.00 -16.81 -31.46
CA THR A 383 6.57 -16.72 -31.08
C THR A 383 5.73 -15.98 -32.14
N LEU A 384 6.32 -15.09 -32.93
CA LEU A 384 5.67 -14.44 -34.07
C LEU A 384 5.51 -15.41 -35.26
N LYS A 385 6.55 -16.16 -35.61
CA LYS A 385 6.54 -17.07 -36.76
C LYS A 385 5.78 -18.37 -36.51
N LEU A 386 5.83 -18.89 -35.28
CA LEU A 386 5.20 -20.15 -34.92
C LEU A 386 3.75 -19.93 -34.51
N GLN A 387 2.83 -20.53 -35.28
CA GLN A 387 1.38 -20.51 -35.05
C GLN A 387 0.76 -19.10 -34.94
N ASN A 388 1.46 -18.05 -35.39
CA ASN A 388 1.09 -16.64 -35.17
C ASN A 388 0.75 -16.32 -33.70
N THR A 389 1.41 -16.99 -32.76
CA THR A 389 1.07 -16.95 -31.33
C THR A 389 1.16 -15.53 -30.80
N LEU A 390 2.28 -14.83 -31.03
CA LEU A 390 2.49 -13.46 -30.56
C LEU A 390 1.43 -12.48 -31.11
N ARG A 391 1.05 -12.61 -32.38
CA ARG A 391 0.00 -11.76 -32.98
C ARG A 391 -1.36 -12.02 -32.31
N GLY A 392 -1.69 -13.27 -32.03
CA GLY A 392 -2.90 -13.63 -31.30
C GLY A 392 -2.91 -13.04 -29.88
N VAL A 393 -1.80 -13.20 -29.15
CA VAL A 393 -1.62 -12.65 -27.80
C VAL A 393 -1.76 -11.13 -27.81
N MET A 394 -1.11 -10.43 -28.75
CA MET A 394 -1.19 -8.97 -28.87
C MET A 394 -2.63 -8.49 -29.11
N VAL A 395 -3.39 -9.17 -29.98
CA VAL A 395 -4.78 -8.81 -30.28
C VAL A 395 -5.69 -9.05 -29.08
N GLU A 396 -5.56 -10.18 -28.39
CA GLU A 396 -6.37 -10.46 -27.19
C GLU A 396 -6.00 -9.55 -26.02
N THR A 397 -4.72 -9.22 -25.87
CA THR A 397 -4.24 -8.23 -24.89
C THR A 397 -4.87 -6.87 -25.20
N ALA A 398 -4.76 -6.38 -26.43
CA ALA A 398 -5.33 -5.10 -26.82
C ALA A 398 -6.85 -5.04 -26.61
N LYS A 399 -7.57 -6.12 -26.94
CA LYS A 399 -9.03 -6.20 -26.71
C LYS A 399 -9.38 -6.15 -25.23
N THR A 400 -8.71 -6.97 -24.42
CA THR A 400 -8.97 -7.06 -22.97
C THR A 400 -8.64 -5.74 -22.31
N THR A 401 -7.46 -5.19 -22.57
CA THR A 401 -7.00 -3.91 -22.05
C THR A 401 -7.92 -2.76 -22.50
N SER A 402 -8.33 -2.70 -23.77
CA SER A 402 -9.27 -1.69 -24.26
C SER A 402 -10.62 -1.77 -23.55
N LEU A 403 -11.12 -2.98 -23.25
CA LEU A 403 -12.36 -3.16 -22.49
C LEU A 403 -12.21 -2.56 -21.08
N VAL A 404 -11.14 -2.93 -20.35
CA VAL A 404 -10.86 -2.40 -19.00
C VAL A 404 -10.81 -0.88 -19.01
N PHE A 405 -10.07 -0.29 -19.94
CA PHE A 405 -9.91 1.16 -20.03
C PHE A 405 -11.21 1.90 -20.39
N ILE A 406 -12.04 1.36 -21.28
CA ILE A 406 -13.35 1.99 -21.59
C ILE A 406 -14.30 1.87 -20.38
N ILE A 407 -14.24 0.80 -19.60
CA ILE A 407 -15.02 0.68 -18.36
C ILE A 407 -14.57 1.73 -17.33
N LEU A 408 -13.25 1.90 -17.13
CA LEU A 408 -12.69 2.93 -16.25
C LEU A 408 -13.17 4.34 -16.66
N LEU A 409 -13.15 4.62 -17.96
CA LEU A 409 -13.70 5.85 -18.55
C LEU A 409 -15.19 6.02 -18.23
N GLY A 410 -15.97 4.97 -18.46
CA GLY A 410 -17.41 4.96 -18.26
C GLY A 410 -17.80 5.21 -16.81
N ALA A 411 -17.06 4.62 -15.88
CA ALA A 411 -17.26 4.79 -14.45
C ALA A 411 -16.95 6.21 -13.99
N ALA A 412 -15.92 6.89 -14.53
CA ALA A 412 -15.66 8.29 -14.23
C ALA A 412 -16.84 9.22 -14.60
N MET A 413 -17.52 8.96 -15.74
CA MET A 413 -18.75 9.67 -16.10
C MET A 413 -19.88 9.36 -15.13
N LEU A 414 -20.03 8.09 -14.76
CA LEU A 414 -21.08 7.64 -13.85
C LEU A 414 -20.91 8.25 -12.47
N THR A 415 -19.71 8.22 -11.88
CA THR A 415 -19.41 8.83 -10.58
C THR A 415 -19.68 10.33 -10.61
N SER A 416 -19.35 11.00 -11.72
CA SER A 416 -19.67 12.42 -11.90
C SER A 416 -21.18 12.67 -11.93
N ALA A 417 -21.95 11.89 -12.70
CA ALA A 417 -23.41 12.00 -12.73
C ALA A 417 -24.06 11.63 -11.40
N PHE A 418 -23.54 10.63 -10.70
CA PHE A 418 -24.02 10.19 -9.40
C PHE A 418 -23.84 11.29 -8.34
N ARG A 419 -22.66 11.92 -8.31
CA ARG A 419 -22.37 13.11 -7.49
C ARG A 419 -23.24 14.30 -7.86
N ALA A 420 -23.49 14.50 -9.16
CA ALA A 420 -24.32 15.59 -9.67
C ALA A 420 -25.77 15.58 -9.14
N PHE A 421 -26.27 14.42 -8.74
CA PHE A 421 -27.62 14.26 -8.18
C PHE A 421 -27.62 13.94 -6.67
N GLY A 422 -26.50 14.17 -5.97
CA GLY A 422 -26.40 13.96 -4.52
C GLY A 422 -26.36 12.48 -4.09
N GLY A 423 -25.90 11.59 -4.97
CA GLY A 423 -25.89 10.16 -4.70
C GLY A 423 -24.89 9.75 -3.61
N GLU A 424 -23.77 10.44 -3.49
CA GLU A 424 -22.73 10.14 -2.51
C GLU A 424 -23.20 10.46 -1.09
N GLU A 425 -23.81 11.63 -0.91
CA GLU A 425 -24.43 12.05 0.35
C GLU A 425 -25.54 11.07 0.76
N LEU A 426 -26.38 10.64 -0.17
CA LEU A 426 -27.44 9.66 0.10
C LEU A 426 -26.89 8.33 0.64
N VAL A 427 -25.81 7.81 0.03
CA VAL A 427 -25.20 6.55 0.49
C VAL A 427 -24.51 6.74 1.84
N LYS A 428 -23.82 7.88 2.03
CA LYS A 428 -23.21 8.25 3.31
C LYS A 428 -24.24 8.30 4.43
N ASP A 429 -25.34 9.01 4.23
CA ASP A 429 -26.40 9.16 5.23
C ASP A 429 -27.10 7.83 5.51
N PHE A 430 -27.37 7.03 4.47
CA PHE A 430 -27.93 5.70 4.66
C PHE A 430 -27.01 4.81 5.50
N LEU A 431 -25.71 4.75 5.18
CA LEU A 431 -24.77 3.91 5.92
C LEU A 431 -24.56 4.39 7.35
N GLN A 432 -24.44 5.70 7.54
CA GLN A 432 -24.22 6.26 8.86
C GLN A 432 -25.47 6.27 9.75
N GLY A 433 -26.68 6.19 9.18
CA GLY A 433 -27.94 6.05 9.92
C GLY A 433 -28.24 4.62 10.38
N LEU A 434 -27.42 3.63 10.03
CA LEU A 434 -27.65 2.24 10.43
C LEU A 434 -27.30 2.00 11.91
N PRO A 435 -28.15 1.32 12.67
CA PRO A 435 -27.81 0.88 14.02
C PRO A 435 -26.74 -0.21 13.97
N GLY A 436 -25.70 -0.12 14.80
CA GLY A 436 -24.67 -1.15 14.96
C GLY A 436 -23.24 -0.78 14.56
N GLY A 437 -22.96 0.51 14.33
CA GLY A 437 -21.60 1.04 14.12
C GLY A 437 -20.89 0.48 12.89
N PHE A 438 -19.56 0.45 12.92
CA PHE A 438 -18.73 0.00 11.81
C PHE A 438 -19.13 -1.38 11.26
N TRP A 439 -19.36 -2.37 12.14
CA TRP A 439 -19.61 -3.76 11.70
C TRP A 439 -20.93 -3.91 10.93
N ALA A 440 -21.96 -3.14 11.30
CA ALA A 440 -23.21 -3.12 10.55
C ALA A 440 -23.01 -2.50 9.16
N GLN A 441 -22.31 -1.37 9.08
CA GLN A 441 -21.95 -0.72 7.81
C GLN A 441 -21.14 -1.66 6.93
N PHE A 442 -20.08 -2.26 7.48
CA PHE A 442 -19.21 -3.19 6.79
C PHE A 442 -19.99 -4.40 6.23
N LEU A 443 -20.84 -5.03 7.04
CA LEU A 443 -21.61 -6.20 6.61
C LEU A 443 -22.62 -5.84 5.51
N ILE A 444 -23.28 -4.68 5.62
CA ILE A 444 -24.22 -4.20 4.59
C ILE A 444 -23.48 -3.86 3.29
N VAL A 445 -22.34 -3.18 3.36
CA VAL A 445 -21.51 -2.89 2.18
C VAL A 445 -21.03 -4.18 1.53
N MET A 446 -20.55 -5.15 2.32
CA MET A 446 -20.16 -6.47 1.79
C MET A 446 -21.36 -7.18 1.15
N LEU A 447 -22.54 -7.14 1.74
CA LEU A 447 -23.75 -7.74 1.16
C LEU A 447 -24.16 -7.05 -0.15
N VAL A 448 -24.08 -5.72 -0.22
CA VAL A 448 -24.37 -4.96 -1.44
C VAL A 448 -23.38 -5.31 -2.55
N ILE A 449 -22.08 -5.32 -2.26
CA ILE A 449 -21.05 -5.74 -3.21
C ILE A 449 -21.28 -7.19 -3.67
N PHE A 450 -21.64 -8.07 -2.74
CA PHE A 450 -21.94 -9.48 -3.04
C PHE A 450 -23.13 -9.63 -3.99
N VAL A 451 -24.21 -8.88 -3.78
CA VAL A 451 -25.40 -8.93 -4.67
C VAL A 451 -25.10 -8.27 -6.02
N LEU A 452 -24.39 -7.15 -6.02
CA LEU A 452 -24.04 -6.44 -7.25
C LEU A 452 -23.14 -7.27 -8.16
N GLY A 453 -22.21 -8.05 -7.60
CA GLY A 453 -21.35 -8.92 -8.39
C GLY A 453 -22.05 -10.11 -9.05
N PHE A 454 -23.36 -10.30 -8.85
CA PHE A 454 -24.12 -11.23 -9.67
C PHE A 454 -24.34 -10.66 -11.08
N PHE A 455 -24.36 -9.34 -11.21
CA PHE A 455 -24.70 -8.64 -12.45
C PHE A 455 -23.54 -7.84 -13.04
N LEU A 456 -22.65 -7.36 -12.17
CA LEU A 456 -21.50 -6.53 -12.52
C LEU A 456 -20.20 -7.34 -12.45
N ASP A 457 -19.30 -7.08 -13.39
CA ASP A 457 -17.94 -7.62 -13.33
C ASP A 457 -17.13 -6.82 -12.25
N PHE A 458 -15.98 -7.35 -11.83
CA PHE A 458 -15.24 -6.82 -10.68
C PHE A 458 -14.69 -5.42 -10.96
N ILE A 459 -14.40 -5.12 -12.23
CA ILE A 459 -13.88 -3.82 -12.66
C ILE A 459 -14.92 -2.75 -12.39
N GLU A 460 -16.17 -3.03 -12.70
CA GLU A 460 -17.31 -2.15 -12.48
C GLU A 460 -17.50 -1.90 -10.99
N ILE A 461 -17.48 -2.95 -10.17
CA ILE A 461 -17.60 -2.78 -8.72
C ILE A 461 -16.43 -1.97 -8.17
N ALA A 462 -15.21 -2.29 -8.58
CA ALA A 462 -14.01 -1.61 -8.11
C ALA A 462 -14.03 -0.13 -8.44
N VAL A 463 -14.54 0.28 -9.60
CA VAL A 463 -14.48 1.69 -10.05
C VAL A 463 -15.75 2.47 -9.72
N VAL A 464 -16.90 1.80 -9.59
CA VAL A 464 -18.18 2.46 -9.28
C VAL A 464 -18.49 2.39 -7.79
N VAL A 465 -18.41 1.22 -7.17
CA VAL A 465 -18.89 1.02 -5.79
C VAL A 465 -17.82 1.39 -4.77
N VAL A 466 -16.58 0.97 -4.97
CA VAL A 466 -15.50 1.17 -3.98
C VAL A 466 -15.24 2.65 -3.68
N PRO A 467 -15.15 3.57 -4.65
CA PRO A 467 -14.94 4.99 -4.34
C PRO A 467 -16.06 5.62 -3.52
N ILE A 468 -17.27 5.03 -3.55
CA ILE A 468 -18.42 5.53 -2.78
C ILE A 468 -18.36 4.97 -1.35
N VAL A 469 -18.15 3.66 -1.20
CA VAL A 469 -18.29 3.01 0.12
C VAL A 469 -17.00 2.97 0.94
N ALA A 470 -15.84 2.90 0.29
CA ALA A 470 -14.57 2.76 0.98
C ALA A 470 -14.16 4.00 1.79
N PRO A 471 -14.34 5.26 1.31
CA PRO A 471 -14.00 6.42 2.12
C PRO A 471 -14.77 6.45 3.44
N ILE A 472 -16.04 6.05 3.41
CA ILE A 472 -16.92 6.01 4.59
C ILE A 472 -16.40 4.99 5.60
N LEU A 473 -16.08 3.76 5.15
CA LEU A 473 -15.58 2.70 6.03
C LEU A 473 -14.16 2.98 6.57
N LEU A 474 -13.30 3.62 5.78
CA LEU A 474 -11.92 3.95 6.17
C LEU A 474 -11.85 5.17 7.09
N ALA A 475 -12.83 6.08 7.02
CA ALA A 475 -12.88 7.26 7.88
C ALA A 475 -13.24 6.90 9.33
N ASP A 476 -13.99 5.81 9.55
CA ASP A 476 -14.50 5.41 10.88
C ASP A 476 -13.37 5.09 11.88
N PRO A 477 -13.21 5.89 12.95
CA PRO A 477 -12.14 5.72 13.94
C PRO A 477 -12.35 4.55 14.91
N GLU A 478 -13.55 3.96 15.00
CA GLU A 478 -13.81 2.83 15.90
C GLU A 478 -13.08 1.56 15.46
N ALA A 479 -13.10 1.26 14.16
CA ALA A 479 -12.46 0.07 13.61
C ALA A 479 -11.06 0.33 13.06
N ASN A 480 -10.77 1.57 12.66
CA ASN A 480 -9.48 2.04 12.15
C ASN A 480 -8.80 1.01 11.20
N ILE A 481 -9.55 0.61 10.18
CA ILE A 481 -9.15 -0.44 9.25
C ILE A 481 -8.11 0.02 8.23
N THR A 482 -7.23 -0.89 7.81
CA THR A 482 -6.28 -0.61 6.73
C THR A 482 -6.96 -0.75 5.37
N ALA A 483 -6.50 0.03 4.39
CA ALA A 483 -6.98 -0.08 3.01
C ALA A 483 -6.64 -1.45 2.38
N VAL A 484 -5.47 -2.01 2.71
CA VAL A 484 -5.05 -3.34 2.25
C VAL A 484 -6.04 -4.41 2.72
N TRP A 485 -6.41 -4.39 4.01
CA TRP A 485 -7.38 -5.34 4.56
C TRP A 485 -8.75 -5.20 3.90
N LEU A 486 -9.26 -3.96 3.77
CA LEU A 486 -10.54 -3.71 3.11
C LEU A 486 -10.54 -4.22 1.66
N GLY A 487 -9.47 -3.95 0.91
CA GLY A 487 -9.35 -4.39 -0.47
C GLY A 487 -9.26 -5.91 -0.63
N VAL A 488 -8.56 -6.60 0.27
CA VAL A 488 -8.53 -8.07 0.28
C VAL A 488 -9.92 -8.64 0.59
N MET A 489 -10.64 -8.05 1.54
CA MET A 489 -12.02 -8.46 1.88
C MET A 489 -12.97 -8.23 0.70
N ILE A 490 -12.90 -7.08 0.05
CA ILE A 490 -13.66 -6.79 -1.18
C ILE A 490 -13.31 -7.80 -2.28
N GLY A 491 -12.02 -8.11 -2.49
CA GLY A 491 -11.56 -9.07 -3.48
C GLY A 491 -12.12 -10.49 -3.25
N LEU A 492 -12.05 -10.99 -2.00
CA LEU A 492 -12.64 -12.29 -1.64
C LEU A 492 -14.16 -12.31 -1.80
N ASN A 493 -14.82 -11.20 -1.46
CA ASN A 493 -16.27 -11.09 -1.57
C ASN A 493 -16.73 -11.08 -3.04
N ILE A 494 -16.08 -10.28 -3.89
CA ILE A 494 -16.35 -10.26 -5.35
C ILE A 494 -16.12 -11.66 -5.93
N GLN A 495 -15.06 -12.35 -5.53
CA GLN A 495 -14.80 -13.72 -5.97
C GLN A 495 -15.90 -14.70 -5.60
N THR A 496 -16.48 -14.55 -4.41
CA THR A 496 -17.61 -15.38 -3.95
C THR A 496 -18.87 -15.08 -4.76
N SER A 497 -19.10 -13.80 -5.03
CA SER A 497 -20.20 -13.35 -5.88
C SER A 497 -20.13 -13.95 -7.30
N PHE A 498 -18.94 -13.98 -7.90
CA PHE A 498 -18.72 -14.53 -9.24
C PHE A 498 -19.07 -16.02 -9.40
N LEU A 499 -19.17 -16.73 -8.28
CA LEU A 499 -19.54 -18.15 -8.22
C LEU A 499 -21.01 -18.38 -7.85
N THR A 500 -21.72 -17.37 -7.37
CA THR A 500 -23.04 -17.57 -6.75
C THR A 500 -24.17 -17.58 -7.80
N PRO A 501 -25.03 -18.62 -7.84
CA PRO A 501 -26.22 -18.65 -8.69
C PRO A 501 -27.23 -17.54 -8.29
N PRO A 502 -28.07 -17.04 -9.22
CA PRO A 502 -28.37 -17.60 -10.55
C PRO A 502 -27.42 -17.15 -11.67
N PHE A 503 -26.67 -16.05 -11.49
CA PHE A 503 -25.90 -15.44 -12.57
C PHE A 503 -24.40 -15.72 -12.57
N GLY A 504 -23.80 -16.21 -11.48
CA GLY A 504 -22.34 -16.32 -11.30
C GLY A 504 -21.53 -16.51 -12.59
N PHE A 505 -20.82 -15.46 -13.03
CA PHE A 505 -20.17 -15.37 -14.34
C PHE A 505 -19.29 -16.58 -14.66
N ALA A 506 -18.56 -17.09 -13.67
CA ALA A 506 -17.73 -18.27 -13.81
C ALA A 506 -18.55 -19.49 -14.26
N LEU A 507 -19.78 -19.65 -13.74
CA LEU A 507 -20.67 -20.73 -14.12
C LEU A 507 -21.15 -20.58 -15.56
N PHE A 508 -21.46 -19.37 -16.02
CA PHE A 508 -21.84 -19.15 -17.43
C PHE A 508 -20.69 -19.37 -18.40
N TYR A 509 -19.48 -18.92 -18.04
CA TYR A 509 -18.29 -19.18 -18.83
C TYR A 509 -18.01 -20.68 -18.94
N LEU A 510 -18.12 -21.42 -17.83
CA LEU A 510 -17.99 -22.87 -17.84
C LEU A 510 -19.12 -23.53 -18.66
N ARG A 511 -20.35 -23.03 -18.55
CA ARG A 511 -21.49 -23.57 -19.31
C ARG A 511 -21.31 -23.38 -20.81
N GLY A 512 -20.66 -22.29 -21.24
CA GLY A 512 -20.35 -22.01 -22.64
C GLY A 512 -19.42 -23.03 -23.29
N VAL A 513 -18.62 -23.75 -22.50
CA VAL A 513 -17.69 -24.80 -22.99
C VAL A 513 -18.07 -26.22 -22.56
N ALA A 514 -18.95 -26.37 -21.57
CA ALA A 514 -19.34 -27.67 -21.04
C ALA A 514 -20.16 -28.49 -22.06
N PRO A 515 -19.91 -29.81 -22.17
CA PRO A 515 -20.69 -30.70 -23.04
C PRO A 515 -22.14 -30.81 -22.54
N ALA A 516 -23.06 -31.10 -23.46
CA ALA A 516 -24.51 -31.14 -23.17
C ALA A 516 -24.94 -32.14 -22.09
N VAL A 517 -24.08 -33.10 -21.73
CA VAL A 517 -24.29 -34.04 -20.62
C VAL A 517 -24.28 -33.34 -19.25
N VAL A 518 -23.62 -32.20 -19.13
CA VAL A 518 -23.53 -31.40 -17.90
C VAL A 518 -24.69 -30.43 -17.85
N LYS A 519 -25.59 -30.59 -16.87
CA LYS A 519 -26.73 -29.68 -16.70
C LYS A 519 -26.32 -28.48 -15.85
N THR A 520 -26.95 -27.33 -16.07
CA THR A 520 -26.72 -26.11 -15.26
C THR A 520 -26.97 -26.37 -13.77
N LEU A 521 -27.97 -27.19 -13.42
CA LEU A 521 -28.25 -27.58 -12.04
C LEU A 521 -27.10 -28.38 -11.40
N ASP A 522 -26.37 -29.18 -12.16
CA ASP A 522 -25.21 -29.91 -11.64
C ASP A 522 -24.10 -28.93 -11.28
N MET A 523 -23.91 -27.89 -12.09
CA MET A 523 -22.95 -26.81 -11.84
C MET A 523 -23.32 -26.02 -10.58
N TYR A 524 -24.60 -25.66 -10.44
CA TYR A 524 -25.10 -24.95 -9.25
C TYR A 524 -24.93 -25.79 -7.99
N LYS A 525 -25.26 -27.09 -8.05
CA LYS A 525 -25.05 -27.99 -6.91
C LYS A 525 -23.58 -28.14 -6.56
N GLY A 526 -22.70 -28.15 -7.57
CA GLY A 526 -21.26 -28.26 -7.41
C GLY A 526 -20.63 -27.08 -6.67
N VAL A 527 -21.05 -25.85 -7.00
CA VAL A 527 -20.42 -24.64 -6.50
C VAL A 527 -20.80 -24.29 -5.06
N ILE A 528 -21.96 -24.75 -4.56
CA ILE A 528 -22.44 -24.46 -3.19
C ILE A 528 -21.38 -24.78 -2.13
N ALA A 529 -20.68 -25.91 -2.25
CA ALA A 529 -19.63 -26.27 -1.31
C ALA A 529 -18.47 -25.25 -1.32
N PHE A 530 -18.07 -24.79 -2.50
CA PHE A 530 -17.00 -23.80 -2.65
C PHE A 530 -17.41 -22.41 -2.18
N ILE A 531 -18.67 -22.01 -2.39
CA ILE A 531 -19.23 -20.77 -1.83
C ILE A 531 -19.17 -20.81 -0.29
N CYS A 532 -19.59 -21.93 0.32
CA CYS A 532 -19.48 -22.09 1.77
C CYS A 532 -18.02 -21.98 2.25
N LEU A 533 -17.07 -22.60 1.54
CA LEU A 533 -15.64 -22.48 1.87
C LEU A 533 -15.12 -21.05 1.72
N GLN A 534 -15.59 -20.30 0.73
CA GLN A 534 -15.22 -18.89 0.57
C GLN A 534 -15.80 -18.01 1.66
N LEU A 535 -17.05 -18.24 2.08
CA LEU A 535 -17.63 -17.53 3.22
C LEU A 535 -16.87 -17.83 4.51
N VAL A 536 -16.41 -19.08 4.70
CA VAL A 536 -15.52 -19.46 5.80
C VAL A 536 -14.18 -18.73 5.67
N ALA A 537 -13.57 -18.69 4.48
CA ALA A 537 -12.31 -17.98 4.26
C ALA A 537 -12.46 -16.47 4.52
N LEU A 538 -13.56 -15.85 4.07
CA LEU A 538 -13.89 -14.45 4.35
C LEU A 538 -14.04 -14.21 5.86
N GLY A 539 -14.69 -15.12 6.59
CA GLY A 539 -14.77 -15.06 8.05
C GLY A 539 -13.41 -15.18 8.74
N ILE A 540 -12.55 -16.10 8.29
CA ILE A 540 -11.19 -16.27 8.82
C ILE A 540 -10.37 -14.99 8.60
N VAL A 541 -10.33 -14.47 7.38
CA VAL A 541 -9.57 -13.25 7.05
C VAL A 541 -10.14 -12.02 7.76
N GLY A 542 -11.47 -11.98 7.93
CA GLY A 542 -12.16 -10.91 8.64
C GLY A 542 -11.83 -10.86 10.14
N LEU A 543 -11.70 -12.03 10.79
CA LEU A 543 -11.38 -12.14 12.22
C LEU A 543 -9.87 -12.02 12.52
N TYR A 544 -9.01 -12.34 11.54
CA TYR A 544 -7.56 -12.34 11.70
C TYR A 544 -6.90 -11.35 10.71
N PRO A 545 -6.98 -10.03 10.97
CA PRO A 545 -6.39 -9.01 10.09
C PRO A 545 -4.87 -9.16 9.90
N GLN A 546 -4.20 -9.82 10.84
CA GLN A 546 -2.78 -10.17 10.76
C GLN A 546 -2.44 -11.00 9.52
N LEU A 547 -3.37 -11.81 9.00
CA LEU A 547 -3.18 -12.56 7.75
C LEU A 547 -2.95 -11.64 6.56
N VAL A 548 -3.49 -10.42 6.62
CA VAL A 548 -3.41 -9.44 5.53
C VAL A 548 -2.33 -8.40 5.80
N ASN A 549 -2.27 -7.84 7.02
CA ASN A 549 -1.42 -6.68 7.30
C ASN A 549 0.04 -7.05 7.63
N TYR A 550 0.32 -8.26 8.12
CA TYR A 550 1.65 -8.62 8.60
C TYR A 550 2.71 -8.62 7.52
N LEU A 551 2.43 -9.26 6.39
CA LEU A 551 3.43 -9.37 5.32
C LEU A 551 3.76 -8.01 4.67
N PRO A 552 2.78 -7.13 4.36
CA PRO A 552 3.04 -5.75 3.97
C PRO A 552 3.89 -4.98 5.00
N ASN A 553 3.46 -4.96 6.28
CA ASN A 553 4.18 -4.21 7.32
C ASN A 553 5.62 -4.70 7.50
N ARG A 554 5.82 -6.02 7.48
CA ARG A 554 7.15 -6.64 7.55
C ARG A 554 8.02 -6.22 6.38
N SER A 555 7.47 -6.21 5.17
CA SER A 555 8.22 -5.83 3.97
C SER A 555 8.64 -4.36 4.03
N THR A 556 7.72 -3.47 4.44
CA THR A 556 7.96 -2.02 4.51
C THR A 556 8.93 -1.64 5.63
N LEU A 557 8.90 -2.32 6.78
CA LEU A 557 9.80 -2.02 7.90
C LEU A 557 11.21 -2.63 7.74
N LEU A 558 11.37 -3.61 6.86
CA LEU A 558 12.67 -4.24 6.55
C LEU A 558 13.30 -3.72 5.26
N SER A 559 12.63 -2.83 4.52
CA SER A 559 13.17 -2.27 3.28
C SER A 559 14.23 -1.21 3.56
N GLU A 560 15.07 -0.93 2.55
CA GLU A 560 16.03 0.19 2.61
C GLU A 560 15.34 1.57 2.67
N THR A 561 14.05 1.61 2.37
CA THR A 561 13.19 2.80 2.44
C THR A 561 12.30 2.82 3.68
N ALA A 562 12.63 2.01 4.70
CA ALA A 562 11.84 1.93 5.91
C ALA A 562 11.70 3.30 6.59
N PRO A 563 10.51 3.62 7.15
CA PRO A 563 10.33 4.86 7.90
C PRO A 563 11.26 4.89 9.11
N PRO A 564 11.81 6.07 9.47
CA PRO A 564 12.69 6.18 10.62
C PRO A 564 11.92 5.86 11.91
N PRO A 565 12.57 5.26 12.92
CA PRO A 565 11.99 4.97 14.24
C PRO A 565 11.32 6.16 14.91
N LYS A 566 11.69 7.40 14.60
CA LYS A 566 11.05 8.64 15.11
C LYS A 566 9.62 8.84 14.59
N ASN A 567 9.19 8.11 13.56
CA ASN A 567 7.87 8.23 12.96
C ASN A 567 6.78 8.06 14.04
N PRO A 568 5.86 9.04 14.19
CA PRO A 568 4.79 9.00 15.18
C PRO A 568 4.00 7.67 15.18
N ARG A 569 3.71 7.12 13.98
CA ARG A 569 2.87 5.92 13.83
C ARG A 569 3.47 4.65 14.44
N LEU A 570 4.80 4.59 14.55
CA LEU A 570 5.51 3.44 15.11
C LEU A 570 5.57 3.50 16.62
N GLN A 571 5.40 4.69 17.21
CA GLN A 571 5.74 4.96 18.61
C GLN A 571 4.96 4.09 19.58
N TYR A 572 3.66 3.89 19.35
CA TYR A 572 2.85 3.09 20.26
C TYR A 572 3.40 1.66 20.41
N CYS A 573 3.69 1.00 19.28
CA CYS A 573 4.23 -0.35 19.27
C CYS A 573 5.67 -0.38 19.80
N MET A 574 6.50 0.58 19.41
CA MET A 574 7.88 0.68 19.88
C MET A 574 7.94 0.91 21.41
N GLU A 575 7.14 1.82 21.95
CA GLU A 575 7.08 2.10 23.39
C GLU A 575 6.63 0.87 24.18
N SER A 576 5.69 0.07 23.64
CA SER A 576 5.29 -1.20 24.25
C SER A 576 6.45 -2.21 24.30
N LEU A 577 7.21 -2.34 23.21
CA LEU A 577 8.36 -3.25 23.15
C LEU A 577 9.53 -2.78 24.01
N VAL A 578 9.80 -1.47 24.03
CA VAL A 578 10.84 -0.88 24.90
C VAL A 578 10.47 -1.08 26.37
N HIS A 579 9.18 -0.98 26.73
CA HIS A 579 8.73 -1.31 28.07
C HIS A 579 9.06 -2.76 28.45
N GLU A 580 8.77 -3.73 27.57
CA GLU A 580 9.13 -5.14 27.80
C GLU A 580 10.64 -5.32 27.98
N ARG A 581 11.46 -4.70 27.14
CA ARG A 581 12.93 -4.73 27.28
C ARG A 581 13.43 -4.10 28.58
N PHE A 582 12.80 -3.02 29.05
CA PHE A 582 13.11 -2.44 30.36
C PHE A 582 12.76 -3.39 31.52
N GLN A 583 11.70 -4.21 31.40
CA GLN A 583 11.38 -5.22 32.41
C GLN A 583 12.41 -6.37 32.39
N GLU A 584 12.88 -6.77 31.22
CA GLU A 584 13.84 -7.86 31.07
C GLU A 584 15.26 -7.48 31.48
N ASN A 585 15.75 -6.30 31.09
CA ASN A 585 17.15 -5.88 31.27
C ASN A 585 17.33 -4.46 31.85
N GLY A 586 16.34 -3.93 32.58
CA GLY A 586 16.43 -2.58 33.17
C GLY A 586 17.61 -2.39 34.13
N ALA A 587 17.97 -3.42 34.90
CA ALA A 587 19.12 -3.36 35.81
C ALA A 587 20.46 -3.24 35.06
N GLY A 588 20.60 -3.93 33.92
CA GLY A 588 21.78 -3.83 33.06
C GLY A 588 21.91 -2.44 32.44
N ILE A 589 20.80 -1.86 31.98
CA ILE A 589 20.75 -0.51 31.41
C ILE A 589 21.14 0.54 32.47
N LEU A 590 20.60 0.44 33.69
CA LEU A 590 20.96 1.35 34.79
C LEU A 590 22.43 1.22 35.20
N ALA A 591 22.99 0.01 35.18
CA ALA A 591 24.41 -0.20 35.44
C ALA A 591 25.31 0.40 34.35
N ALA A 592 24.88 0.33 33.08
CA ALA A 592 25.57 0.97 31.97
C ALA A 592 25.53 2.51 32.09
N ILE A 593 24.38 3.09 32.43
CA ILE A 593 24.25 4.53 32.70
C ILE A 593 25.16 4.95 33.86
N GLN A 594 25.16 4.22 34.98
CA GLN A 594 26.02 4.52 36.11
C GLN A 594 27.52 4.43 35.76
N SER A 595 27.88 3.50 34.87
CA SER A 595 29.26 3.37 34.39
C SER A 595 29.63 4.53 33.47
N ALA A 596 28.69 5.01 32.65
CA ALA A 596 28.87 6.16 31.77
C ALA A 596 29.00 7.48 32.56
N GLU A 597 28.23 7.66 33.63
CA GLU A 597 28.35 8.80 34.56
C GLU A 597 29.74 8.89 35.23
N ALA A 598 30.50 7.80 35.26
CA ALA A 598 31.84 7.75 35.85
C ALA A 598 32.97 8.04 34.85
N ILE A 599 32.66 8.28 33.57
CA ILE A 599 33.63 8.63 32.54
C ILE A 599 34.28 9.98 32.89
N ASP A 600 35.61 10.06 32.78
CA ASP A 600 36.33 11.34 32.96
C ASP A 600 36.11 12.25 31.74
N THR A 601 35.23 13.23 31.90
CA THR A 601 34.86 14.24 30.88
C THR A 601 35.59 15.56 31.06
N SER A 602 36.53 15.67 32.02
CA SER A 602 37.06 16.97 32.48
C SER A 602 37.81 17.76 31.40
N TYR A 603 38.26 17.07 30.35
CA TYR A 603 39.07 17.61 29.27
C TYR A 603 38.30 17.79 27.96
N LEU A 604 37.00 17.45 27.92
CA LEU A 604 36.11 17.80 26.82
C LEU A 604 35.87 19.32 26.80
N ALA A 605 35.43 19.83 25.64
CA ALA A 605 34.89 21.19 25.56
C ALA A 605 33.73 21.35 26.55
N GLU A 606 33.57 22.56 27.10
CA GLU A 606 32.58 22.85 28.14
C GLU A 606 31.15 22.50 27.70
N ASP A 607 30.76 22.91 26.50
CA ASP A 607 29.45 22.62 25.90
C ASP A 607 29.19 21.10 25.79
N LEU A 608 30.15 20.34 25.23
CA LEU A 608 30.03 18.88 25.07
C LEU A 608 29.98 18.13 26.40
N ARG A 609 30.67 18.65 27.42
CA ARG A 609 30.62 18.08 28.77
C ARG A 609 29.25 18.29 29.39
N GLU A 610 28.71 19.51 29.33
CA GLU A 610 27.39 19.83 29.89
C GLU A 610 26.29 19.02 29.20
N ASP A 611 26.31 18.94 27.86
CA ASP A 611 25.34 18.18 27.09
C ASP A 611 25.40 16.67 27.40
N LEU A 612 26.60 16.10 27.56
CA LEU A 612 26.78 14.69 27.88
C LEU A 612 26.34 14.36 29.32
N GLU A 613 26.66 15.22 30.29
CA GLU A 613 26.24 15.07 31.69
C GLU A 613 24.70 15.17 31.80
N GLU A 614 24.08 16.15 31.14
CA GLU A 614 22.61 16.27 31.07
C GLU A 614 21.99 15.05 30.36
N GLY A 615 22.65 14.54 29.31
CA GLY A 615 22.24 13.34 28.59
C GLY A 615 22.17 12.10 29.48
N PHE A 616 23.20 11.87 30.31
CA PHE A 616 23.23 10.76 31.27
C PHE A 616 22.15 10.90 32.35
N GLU A 617 21.93 12.11 32.88
CA GLU A 617 20.86 12.36 33.84
C GLU A 617 19.48 12.03 33.25
N LYS A 618 19.23 12.47 32.00
CA LYS A 618 17.99 12.17 31.28
C LYS A 618 17.83 10.69 30.98
N ALA A 619 18.91 9.98 30.64
CA ALA A 619 18.88 8.54 30.41
C ALA A 619 18.39 7.79 31.67
N ARG A 620 18.84 8.20 32.87
CA ARG A 620 18.36 7.63 34.15
C ARG A 620 16.85 7.84 34.36
N GLN A 621 16.27 8.89 33.81
CA GLN A 621 14.83 9.18 33.89
C GLN A 621 13.98 8.36 32.93
N ALA A 622 14.56 7.68 31.93
CA ALA A 622 13.82 6.97 30.89
C ALA A 622 12.92 5.85 31.45
N ILE A 623 13.43 5.01 32.35
CA ILE A 623 12.67 3.90 32.94
C ILE A 623 11.50 4.41 33.81
N PRO A 624 11.70 5.35 34.76
CA PRO A 624 10.59 5.95 35.51
C PRO A 624 9.53 6.61 34.61
N LEU A 625 9.95 7.31 33.55
CA LEU A 625 9.02 7.95 32.61
C LEU A 625 8.23 6.92 31.81
N MET A 626 8.85 5.81 31.40
CA MET A 626 8.13 4.71 30.75
C MET A 626 7.10 4.07 31.70
N GLN A 627 7.43 3.90 32.98
CA GLN A 627 6.45 3.44 33.96
C GLN A 627 5.30 4.44 34.12
N ALA A 628 5.58 5.74 34.12
CA ALA A 628 4.55 6.78 34.17
C ALA A 628 3.60 6.72 32.95
N ILE A 629 4.11 6.38 31.75
CA ILE A 629 3.27 6.12 30.57
C ILE A 629 2.34 4.93 30.83
N LYS A 630 2.85 3.81 31.35
CA LYS A 630 2.04 2.62 31.62
C LYS A 630 0.99 2.86 32.72
N ASP A 631 1.35 3.59 33.76
CA ASP A 631 0.41 3.98 34.81
C ASP A 631 -0.69 4.91 34.25
N ALA A 632 -0.35 5.81 33.33
CA ALA A 632 -1.32 6.66 32.64
C ALA A 632 -2.20 5.86 31.66
N GLU A 633 -1.64 4.90 30.92
CA GLU A 633 -2.36 4.00 30.00
C GLU A 633 -3.42 3.18 30.76
N VAL A 634 -3.08 2.67 31.95
CA VAL A 634 -4.03 1.97 32.83
C VAL A 634 -5.15 2.90 33.29
N LYS A 635 -4.84 4.13 33.71
CA LYS A 635 -5.86 5.13 34.11
C LYS A 635 -6.82 5.47 32.98
N VAL A 636 -6.30 5.62 31.75
CA VAL A 636 -7.14 5.86 30.57
C VAL A 636 -8.03 4.66 30.29
N ALA A 637 -7.49 3.44 30.35
CA ALA A 637 -8.27 2.21 30.14
C ALA A 637 -9.40 2.04 31.17
N GLU A 638 -9.14 2.33 32.45
CA GLU A 638 -10.15 2.29 33.51
C GLU A 638 -11.23 3.36 33.31
N ALA A 639 -10.84 4.60 32.99
CA ALA A 639 -11.77 5.69 32.74
C ALA A 639 -12.61 5.48 31.46
N ALA A 640 -12.02 4.83 30.43
CA ALA A 640 -12.67 4.55 29.16
C ALA A 640 -13.90 3.66 29.31
N VAL A 641 -13.95 2.75 30.30
CA VAL A 641 -15.08 1.85 30.52
C VAL A 641 -16.38 2.62 30.80
N ALA A 642 -16.30 3.67 31.63
CA ALA A 642 -17.45 4.51 31.95
C ALA A 642 -17.70 5.60 30.90
N TYR A 643 -16.63 6.11 30.27
CA TYR A 643 -16.72 7.17 29.27
C TYR A 643 -17.31 6.71 27.94
N LYS A 644 -16.90 5.52 27.45
CA LYS A 644 -17.21 5.05 26.09
C LYS A 644 -18.72 4.98 25.77
N PRO A 645 -19.61 4.46 26.63
CA PRO A 645 -21.05 4.42 26.33
C PRO A 645 -21.66 5.81 26.14
N VAL A 646 -21.31 6.75 27.03
CA VAL A 646 -21.79 8.14 26.98
C VAL A 646 -21.19 8.86 25.77
N HIS A 647 -19.90 8.65 25.50
CA HIS A 647 -19.23 9.19 24.31
C HIS A 647 -19.92 8.77 23.01
N VAL A 648 -20.20 7.47 22.84
CA VAL A 648 -20.86 6.95 21.64
C VAL A 648 -22.26 7.53 21.47
N GLU A 649 -23.02 7.66 22.55
CA GLU A 649 -24.35 8.27 22.54
C GLU A 649 -24.30 9.75 22.15
N VAL A 650 -23.43 10.54 22.80
CA VAL A 650 -23.31 11.98 22.52
C VAL A 650 -22.79 12.22 21.11
N ARG A 651 -21.79 11.46 20.65
CA ARG A 651 -21.28 11.57 19.27
C ARG A 651 -22.32 11.20 18.24
N ALA A 652 -23.21 10.24 18.52
CA ALA A 652 -24.32 9.95 17.64
C ALA A 652 -25.29 11.15 17.53
N LEU A 653 -25.64 11.77 18.66
CA LEU A 653 -26.51 12.95 18.70
C LEU A 653 -25.87 14.18 18.03
N GLU A 654 -24.59 14.45 18.29
CA GLU A 654 -23.84 15.56 17.69
C GLU A 654 -23.69 15.37 16.18
N ARG A 655 -23.42 14.14 15.72
CA ARG A 655 -23.38 13.83 14.28
C ARG A 655 -24.73 14.09 13.61
N ASP A 656 -25.82 13.68 14.25
CA ASP A 656 -27.16 13.88 13.68
C ASP A 656 -27.56 15.36 13.72
N ALA A 657 -27.18 16.11 14.76
CA ALA A 657 -27.34 17.56 14.83
C ALA A 657 -26.52 18.29 13.75
N LEU A 658 -25.25 17.92 13.54
CA LEU A 658 -24.39 18.49 12.50
C LEU A 658 -24.96 18.27 11.09
N ARG A 659 -25.58 17.11 10.81
CA ARG A 659 -26.27 16.92 9.52
C ARG A 659 -27.42 17.90 9.32
N ILE A 660 -28.17 18.18 10.40
CA ILE A 660 -29.25 19.16 10.36
C ILE A 660 -28.68 20.57 10.17
N GLU A 661 -27.58 20.90 10.82
CA GLU A 661 -26.88 22.19 10.67
C GLU A 661 -26.39 22.41 9.24
N GLU A 662 -25.69 21.44 8.63
CA GLU A 662 -25.29 21.50 7.21
C GLU A 662 -26.50 21.72 6.29
N ARG A 663 -27.63 21.07 6.59
CA ARG A 663 -28.87 21.24 5.82
C ARG A 663 -29.50 22.62 6.00
N ILE A 664 -29.44 23.18 7.21
CA ILE A 664 -29.89 24.55 7.48
C ILE A 664 -29.03 25.53 6.69
N GLU A 665 -27.70 25.40 6.71
CA GLU A 665 -26.79 26.26 5.94
C GLU A 665 -27.10 26.23 4.43
N GLU A 666 -27.36 25.04 3.86
CA GLU A 666 -27.80 24.91 2.47
C GLU A 666 -29.10 25.68 2.18
N LEU A 667 -30.08 25.57 3.06
CA LEU A 667 -31.36 26.27 2.94
C LEU A 667 -31.19 27.78 3.13
N GLU A 668 -30.31 28.23 4.01
CA GLU A 668 -29.98 29.65 4.20
C GLU A 668 -29.35 30.27 2.94
N VAL A 669 -28.53 29.51 2.21
CA VAL A 669 -28.04 29.94 0.89
C VAL A 669 -29.19 30.13 -0.10
N ILE A 670 -30.21 29.27 -0.07
CA ILE A 670 -31.41 29.41 -0.90
C ILE A 670 -32.19 30.67 -0.51
N VAL A 671 -32.39 30.91 0.79
CA VAL A 671 -33.08 32.10 1.31
C VAL A 671 -32.34 33.38 0.91
N SER A 672 -31.03 33.44 1.16
CA SER A 672 -30.21 34.64 0.87
C SER A 672 -30.13 34.97 -0.62
N ARG A 673 -30.30 33.97 -1.49
CA ARG A 673 -30.31 34.13 -2.95
C ARG A 673 -31.73 34.15 -3.54
N SER A 674 -32.76 34.29 -2.73
CA SER A 674 -34.15 34.42 -3.16
C SER A 674 -34.58 35.89 -3.34
N GLY A 675 -35.47 36.17 -4.30
CA GLY A 675 -36.05 37.51 -4.52
C GLY A 675 -36.00 37.98 -5.97
N GLY A 676 -36.39 39.24 -6.22
CA GLY A 676 -36.61 39.77 -7.58
C GLY A 676 -35.40 39.79 -8.52
N THR A 677 -34.17 39.75 -7.99
CA THR A 677 -32.91 39.61 -8.75
C THR A 677 -32.10 38.39 -8.32
N GLY A 678 -32.71 37.49 -7.53
CA GLY A 678 -32.08 36.30 -6.97
C GLY A 678 -32.10 35.11 -7.94
N VAL A 679 -31.29 34.10 -7.66
CA VAL A 679 -31.28 32.83 -8.41
C VAL A 679 -32.53 32.00 -8.10
N PHE A 680 -33.09 32.15 -6.89
CA PHE A 680 -34.26 31.42 -6.44
C PHE A 680 -35.51 32.31 -6.35
N THR A 681 -36.69 31.71 -6.55
CA THR A 681 -37.97 32.42 -6.45
C THR A 681 -38.33 32.75 -5.00
N GLU A 682 -39.11 33.81 -4.79
CA GLU A 682 -39.56 34.23 -3.46
C GLU A 682 -40.32 33.12 -2.72
N ALA A 683 -41.18 32.38 -3.44
CA ALA A 683 -41.91 31.22 -2.91
C ALA A 683 -41.00 30.03 -2.52
N GLN A 684 -39.83 29.88 -3.16
CA GLN A 684 -38.82 28.89 -2.74
C GLN A 684 -38.10 29.36 -1.48
N GLY A 685 -37.78 30.65 -1.38
CA GLY A 685 -37.19 31.25 -0.19
C GLY A 685 -38.10 31.16 1.04
N ASP A 686 -39.41 31.32 0.89
CA ASP A 686 -40.36 31.19 2.00
C ASP A 686 -40.48 29.73 2.49
N ARG A 687 -40.52 28.75 1.57
CA ARG A 687 -40.51 27.31 1.95
C ARG A 687 -39.20 26.91 2.63
N ALA A 688 -38.08 27.46 2.16
CA ALA A 688 -36.79 27.22 2.79
C ALA A 688 -36.77 27.78 4.22
N ARG A 689 -37.33 28.97 4.47
CA ARG A 689 -37.49 29.54 5.83
C ARG A 689 -38.33 28.66 6.74
N GLU A 690 -39.49 28.17 6.28
CA GLU A 690 -40.33 27.25 7.06
C GLU A 690 -39.59 25.94 7.38
N SER A 691 -38.84 25.41 6.41
CA SER A 691 -38.04 24.19 6.61
C SER A 691 -36.90 24.42 7.60
N ILE A 692 -36.24 25.59 7.57
CA ILE A 692 -35.23 25.98 8.55
C ILE A 692 -35.82 26.00 9.95
N GLU A 693 -37.00 26.61 10.17
CA GLU A 693 -37.62 26.64 11.50
C GLU A 693 -37.90 25.23 12.06
N VAL A 694 -38.38 24.31 11.22
CA VAL A 694 -38.62 22.91 11.62
C VAL A 694 -37.31 22.19 11.94
N LEU A 695 -36.30 22.32 11.08
CA LEU A 695 -34.99 21.71 11.26
C LEU A 695 -34.27 22.28 12.48
N GLN A 696 -34.39 23.58 12.74
CA GLN A 696 -33.84 24.23 13.93
C GLN A 696 -34.45 23.64 15.20
N ALA A 697 -35.76 23.42 15.22
CA ALA A 697 -36.45 22.81 16.35
C ALA A 697 -36.01 21.34 16.58
N GLU A 698 -35.78 20.59 15.50
CA GLU A 698 -35.27 19.22 15.57
C GLU A 698 -33.81 19.18 16.06
N HIS A 699 -32.96 20.07 15.54
CA HIS A 699 -31.58 20.27 15.99
C HIS A 699 -31.52 20.57 17.50
N ASP A 700 -32.31 21.52 17.96
CA ASP A 700 -32.35 21.90 19.37
C ASP A 700 -32.89 20.76 20.25
N ALA A 701 -33.82 19.95 19.74
CA ALA A 701 -34.33 18.77 20.43
C ALA A 701 -33.31 17.62 20.52
N LEU A 702 -32.42 17.47 19.54
CA LEU A 702 -31.30 16.52 19.60
C LEU A 702 -30.26 16.96 20.63
N LEU A 703 -29.86 18.23 20.61
CA LEU A 703 -28.90 18.76 21.58
C LEU A 703 -29.44 18.73 23.02
N ALA A 704 -30.76 18.86 23.20
CA ALA A 704 -31.39 18.73 24.52
C ALA A 704 -31.37 17.30 25.08
N GLN A 705 -31.16 16.27 24.25
CA GLN A 705 -31.01 14.88 24.68
C GLN A 705 -29.61 14.56 25.22
N ILE A 706 -28.62 15.44 24.98
CA ILE A 706 -27.28 15.27 25.50
C ILE A 706 -27.32 15.31 27.05
N PRO A 707 -26.74 14.31 27.74
CA PRO A 707 -26.70 14.28 29.19
C PRO A 707 -26.11 15.57 29.78
N SER A 708 -26.75 16.11 30.83
CA SER A 708 -26.33 17.38 31.44
C SER A 708 -24.92 17.34 32.04
N ASP A 709 -24.45 16.15 32.43
CA ASP A 709 -23.13 15.88 32.98
C ASP A 709 -22.06 15.63 31.90
N TRP A 710 -22.42 15.61 30.60
CA TRP A 710 -21.50 15.36 29.48
C TRP A 710 -20.24 16.23 29.55
N LYS A 711 -20.40 17.53 29.80
CA LYS A 711 -19.25 18.46 29.86
C LYS A 711 -18.27 18.10 30.96
N ASP A 712 -18.76 17.66 32.12
CA ASP A 712 -17.93 17.28 33.26
C ASP A 712 -17.26 15.92 33.01
N VAL A 713 -18.01 14.96 32.43
CA VAL A 713 -17.52 13.64 32.04
C VAL A 713 -16.41 13.75 30.97
N TYR A 714 -16.65 14.53 29.92
CA TYR A 714 -15.67 14.83 28.87
C TYR A 714 -14.44 15.54 29.43
N ALA A 715 -14.61 16.60 30.23
CA ALA A 715 -13.49 17.33 30.82
C ALA A 715 -12.62 16.43 31.71
N THR A 716 -13.24 15.52 32.46
CA THR A 716 -12.54 14.55 33.30
C THR A 716 -11.72 13.58 32.45
N PHE A 717 -12.33 12.96 31.43
CA PHE A 717 -11.63 12.01 30.56
C PHE A 717 -10.53 12.69 29.72
N SER A 718 -10.83 13.84 29.11
CA SER A 718 -9.88 14.64 28.34
C SER A 718 -8.65 15.03 29.16
N LYS A 719 -8.83 15.36 30.45
CA LYS A 719 -7.70 15.61 31.35
C LYS A 719 -6.81 14.37 31.52
N ILE A 720 -7.39 13.20 31.76
CA ILE A 720 -6.65 11.94 31.93
C ILE A 720 -5.90 11.60 30.63
N GLN A 721 -6.54 11.76 29.47
CA GLN A 721 -5.90 11.51 28.18
C GLN A 721 -4.77 12.52 27.88
N LYS A 722 -4.95 13.79 28.28
CA LYS A 722 -3.90 14.80 28.19
C LYS A 722 -2.71 14.48 29.09
N GLU A 723 -2.94 13.91 30.28
CA GLU A 723 -1.87 13.43 31.16
C GLU A 723 -1.08 12.28 30.49
N GLU A 724 -1.75 11.31 29.85
CA GLU A 724 -1.08 10.25 29.06
C GLU A 724 -0.24 10.84 27.92
N ASN A 725 -0.82 11.72 27.11
CA ASN A 725 -0.13 12.35 26.00
C ASN A 725 1.09 13.16 26.46
N THR A 726 0.95 13.88 27.59
CA THR A 726 2.05 14.63 28.19
C THR A 726 3.16 13.69 28.66
N ALA A 727 2.83 12.56 29.30
CA ALA A 727 3.80 11.55 29.71
C ALA A 727 4.56 10.98 28.50
N ARG A 728 3.86 10.62 27.42
CA ARG A 728 4.48 10.13 26.17
C ARG A 728 5.39 11.17 25.52
N LEU A 729 4.94 12.42 25.39
CA LEU A 729 5.75 13.50 24.83
C LEU A 729 6.98 13.81 25.69
N THR A 730 6.82 13.76 27.01
CA THR A 730 7.93 13.98 27.96
C THR A 730 8.97 12.87 27.80
N TYR A 731 8.55 11.61 27.83
CA TYR A 731 9.42 10.48 27.57
C TYR A 731 10.16 10.60 26.24
N ARG A 732 9.43 10.83 25.13
CA ARG A 732 10.01 10.96 23.78
C ARG A 732 11.09 12.04 23.72
N ARG A 733 10.80 13.23 24.27
CA ARG A 733 11.77 14.33 24.32
C ARG A 733 12.96 13.98 25.21
N THR A 734 12.72 13.39 26.38
CA THR A 734 13.79 13.02 27.32
C THR A 734 14.73 11.98 26.73
N VAL A 735 14.23 10.94 26.07
CA VAL A 735 15.08 9.91 25.45
C VAL A 735 15.81 10.42 24.22
N ASP A 736 15.17 11.28 23.42
CA ASP A 736 15.81 11.94 22.27
C ASP A 736 17.00 12.80 22.76
N GLN A 737 16.79 13.60 23.81
CA GLN A 737 17.82 14.44 24.44
C GLN A 737 18.88 13.65 25.23
N ALA A 738 18.55 12.44 25.70
CA ALA A 738 19.50 11.59 26.41
C ALA A 738 20.55 10.97 25.47
N TYR A 739 20.19 10.78 24.19
CA TYR A 739 20.99 10.03 23.23
C TYR A 739 21.66 10.91 22.17
N GLU A 740 21.08 12.07 21.85
CA GLU A 740 21.64 13.03 20.88
C GLU A 740 23.10 13.44 21.20
N PRO A 741 23.48 13.78 22.45
CA PRO A 741 24.89 14.11 22.78
C PRO A 741 25.86 12.95 22.57
N VAL A 742 25.39 11.70 22.72
CA VAL A 742 26.20 10.49 22.49
C VAL A 742 26.51 10.33 21.01
N LEU A 743 25.51 10.55 20.15
CA LEU A 743 25.67 10.48 18.69
C LEU A 743 26.60 11.59 18.20
N GLU A 744 26.38 12.82 18.65
CA GLU A 744 27.21 13.98 18.30
C GLU A 744 28.66 13.76 18.70
N LEU A 745 28.93 13.36 19.95
CA LEU A 745 30.30 13.12 20.41
C LEU A 745 30.96 11.97 19.62
N LYS A 746 30.25 10.88 19.33
CA LYS A 746 30.79 9.79 18.51
C LYS A 746 31.12 10.25 17.09
N ALA A 747 30.28 11.09 16.47
CA ALA A 747 30.53 11.65 15.14
C ALA A 747 31.76 12.57 15.15
N ILE A 748 31.84 13.48 16.13
CA ILE A 748 32.98 14.38 16.34
C ILE A 748 34.30 13.60 16.50
N LEU A 749 34.27 12.49 17.27
CA LEU A 749 35.44 11.64 17.48
C LEU A 749 35.80 10.79 16.25
N ALA A 750 34.82 10.40 15.43
CA ALA A 750 35.07 9.67 14.18
C ALA A 750 35.85 10.54 13.17
N ASP A 751 35.61 11.85 13.16
CA ASP A 751 36.29 12.81 12.28
C ASP A 751 37.68 13.25 12.76
N THR A 752 38.20 12.69 13.85
CA THR A 752 39.50 13.12 14.43
C THR A 752 40.64 13.11 13.41
N ASP A 753 40.72 12.07 12.57
CA ASP A 753 41.75 11.96 11.53
C ASP A 753 41.53 12.95 10.38
N LEU A 754 40.27 13.22 10.03
CA LEU A 754 39.91 14.21 9.01
C LEU A 754 40.27 15.62 9.48
N VAL A 755 39.93 15.97 10.72
CA VAL A 755 40.29 17.25 11.33
C VAL A 755 41.81 17.41 11.42
N ALA A 756 42.54 16.34 11.75
CA ALA A 756 44.00 16.36 11.77
C ALA A 756 44.62 16.68 10.39
N SER A 757 43.95 16.29 9.30
CA SER A 757 44.40 16.57 7.93
C SER A 757 44.30 18.04 7.53
N PHE A 758 43.47 18.85 8.23
CA PHE A 758 43.32 20.27 7.92
C PHE A 758 44.52 21.11 8.36
N ARG A 759 45.36 20.62 9.28
CA ARG A 759 46.52 21.36 9.78
C ARG A 759 47.50 21.77 8.67
N PRO A 760 48.04 20.84 7.85
CA PRO A 760 48.94 21.20 6.76
C PRO A 760 48.25 22.09 5.70
N GLU A 761 46.94 21.93 5.50
CA GLU A 761 46.18 22.72 4.53
C GLU A 761 45.96 24.16 4.99
N LEU A 762 45.69 24.38 6.27
CA LEU A 762 45.58 25.72 6.86
C LEU A 762 46.93 26.46 6.90
N GLU A 763 48.03 25.74 7.15
CA GLU A 763 49.39 26.29 7.06
C GLU A 763 49.75 26.67 5.62
N ALA A 764 49.34 25.86 4.63
CA ALA A 764 49.49 26.20 3.22
C ALA A 764 48.67 27.45 2.86
N LEU A 765 47.39 27.50 3.25
CA LEU A 765 46.52 28.65 3.03
C LEU A 765 47.10 29.93 3.66
N LYS A 766 47.59 29.84 4.90
CA LYS A 766 48.27 30.95 5.58
C LYS A 766 49.46 31.49 4.78
N ALA A 767 50.25 30.61 4.17
CA ALA A 767 51.41 31.00 3.38
C ALA A 767 51.02 31.62 2.02
N GLU A 768 49.88 31.21 1.45
CA GLU A 768 49.43 31.64 0.12
C GLU A 768 48.66 32.97 0.15
N VAL A 769 47.86 33.24 1.17
CA VAL A 769 46.97 34.43 1.27
C VAL A 769 47.69 35.77 1.05
N PRO A 770 48.91 36.03 1.58
CA PRO A 770 49.64 37.27 1.30
C PRO A 770 50.06 37.47 -0.16
N GLY A 771 50.14 36.39 -0.95
CA GLY A 771 50.59 36.41 -2.35
C GLY A 771 49.45 36.40 -3.38
N LEU A 772 48.20 36.30 -2.95
CA LEU A 772 47.02 36.20 -3.81
C LEU A 772 46.32 37.57 -4.00
N ASP A 773 45.63 37.72 -5.13
CA ASP A 773 44.68 38.83 -5.32
C ASP A 773 43.54 38.70 -4.28
N PRO A 774 43.05 39.80 -3.69
CA PRO A 774 41.92 39.79 -2.75
C PRO A 774 40.73 38.90 -3.13
N GLU A 775 40.34 38.84 -4.41
CA GLU A 775 39.22 37.99 -4.87
C GLU A 775 39.61 36.50 -4.82
N ALA A 776 40.82 36.15 -5.29
CA ALA A 776 41.34 34.79 -5.25
C ALA A 776 41.62 34.30 -3.80
N ALA A 777 42.05 35.21 -2.92
CA ALA A 777 42.23 34.92 -1.50
C ALA A 777 40.88 34.70 -0.79
N GLU A 778 39.84 35.46 -1.14
CA GLU A 778 38.48 35.21 -0.63
C GLU A 778 37.99 33.80 -1.00
N ASP A 779 38.16 33.42 -2.27
CA ASP A 779 37.71 32.12 -2.78
C ASP A 779 38.46 30.96 -2.11
N ALA A 780 39.79 31.05 -1.99
CA ALA A 780 40.61 30.04 -1.32
C ALA A 780 40.22 29.87 0.18
N ILE A 781 39.98 30.97 0.89
CA ILE A 781 39.50 30.93 2.29
C ILE A 781 38.08 30.35 2.34
N SER A 782 37.22 30.66 1.37
CA SER A 782 35.85 30.13 1.31
C SER A 782 35.82 28.63 1.04
N GLU A 783 36.70 28.13 0.17
CA GLU A 783 36.86 26.70 -0.12
C GLU A 783 37.35 25.95 1.12
N MET A 784 38.42 26.44 1.76
CA MET A 784 38.91 25.84 3.01
C MET A 784 37.85 25.87 4.11
N ARG A 785 37.11 26.97 4.25
CA ARG A 785 35.99 27.05 5.22
C ARG A 785 34.90 26.02 4.93
N SER A 786 34.60 25.77 3.65
CA SER A 786 33.63 24.73 3.26
C SER A 786 34.14 23.36 3.70
N ARG A 787 35.40 23.06 3.39
CA ARG A 787 36.04 21.79 3.69
C ARG A 787 36.18 21.51 5.18
N VAL A 788 36.56 22.52 5.98
CA VAL A 788 36.52 22.42 7.45
C VAL A 788 35.10 22.14 7.93
N GLY A 789 34.10 22.73 7.27
CA GLY A 789 32.69 22.53 7.61
C GLY A 789 32.10 21.17 7.21
N ASP A 790 32.85 20.34 6.49
CA ASP A 790 32.45 18.95 6.22
C ASP A 790 32.73 18.03 7.42
N ALA A 791 33.54 18.46 8.39
CA ALA A 791 33.83 17.73 9.62
C ALA A 791 33.02 18.26 10.81
N GLU A 792 32.54 17.35 11.67
CA GLU A 792 31.69 17.68 12.81
C GLU A 792 32.43 18.38 13.95
N GLY A 793 31.73 19.31 14.61
CA GLY A 793 32.26 20.07 15.77
C GLY A 793 33.36 21.09 15.45
N THR A 794 33.48 21.56 14.21
CA THR A 794 34.55 22.48 13.76
C THR A 794 34.16 23.97 13.75
N SER A 795 33.08 24.34 14.45
CA SER A 795 32.50 25.69 14.43
C SER A 795 33.51 26.79 14.81
N ASP A 796 34.33 26.55 15.84
CA ASP A 796 35.36 27.49 16.29
C ASP A 796 36.50 27.65 15.28
N ILE A 797 36.87 26.57 14.59
CA ILE A 797 37.87 26.60 13.51
C ILE A 797 37.32 27.42 12.33
N ARG A 798 36.05 27.24 11.98
CA ARG A 798 35.37 27.99 10.91
C ARG A 798 35.20 29.47 11.20
N LYS A 799 35.13 29.85 12.48
CA LYS A 799 34.90 31.24 12.90
C LYS A 799 36.04 32.15 12.47
N GLY A 800 37.30 31.73 12.67
CA GLY A 800 38.46 32.49 12.22
C GLY A 800 38.54 32.59 10.69
N LEU A 801 38.26 31.50 9.96
CA LEU A 801 38.18 31.53 8.49
C LEU A 801 37.07 32.46 7.97
N SER A 802 35.95 32.55 8.69
CA SER A 802 34.84 33.45 8.33
C SER A 802 35.20 34.92 8.49
N GLU A 803 35.92 35.29 9.55
CA GLU A 803 36.42 36.66 9.73
C GLU A 803 37.57 36.97 8.77
N ALA A 804 38.49 36.03 8.51
CA ALA A 804 39.55 36.18 7.50
C ALA A 804 38.97 36.47 6.11
N ARG A 805 37.93 35.72 5.71
CA ARG A 805 37.20 35.96 4.45
C ARG A 805 36.57 37.34 4.40
N LYS A 806 35.95 37.78 5.50
CA LYS A 806 35.27 39.08 5.59
C LYS A 806 36.26 40.25 5.50
N ILE A 807 37.47 40.10 6.04
CA ILE A 807 38.56 41.08 5.92
C ILE A 807 38.99 41.21 4.45
N MET A 808 39.21 40.08 3.76
CA MET A 808 39.61 40.07 2.35
C MET A 808 38.53 40.61 1.39
N ARG A 809 37.24 40.42 1.74
CA ARG A 809 36.10 40.96 0.99
C ARG A 809 35.84 42.45 1.23
N SER A 810 36.47 43.05 2.24
CA SER A 810 36.17 44.43 2.65
C SER A 810 36.64 45.46 1.61
N ARG A 811 36.21 46.73 1.77
CA ARG A 811 36.66 47.83 0.88
C ARG A 811 38.16 48.13 0.98
N GLN A 812 38.82 47.65 2.03
CA GLN A 812 40.27 47.77 2.26
C GLN A 812 40.79 46.40 2.71
N PRO A 813 41.04 45.46 1.77
CA PRO A 813 41.54 44.13 2.10
C PRO A 813 42.89 44.24 2.83
N ASN A 814 43.03 43.54 3.95
CA ASN A 814 44.28 43.47 4.72
C ASN A 814 44.70 42.00 4.91
N ALA A 815 45.69 41.57 4.13
CA ALA A 815 46.19 40.20 4.17
C ALA A 815 46.85 39.85 5.51
N GLU A 816 47.48 40.81 6.20
CA GLU A 816 48.10 40.56 7.51
C GLU A 816 47.04 40.31 8.59
N GLU A 817 45.95 41.09 8.57
CA GLU A 817 44.81 40.86 9.47
C GLU A 817 44.07 39.56 9.14
N ALA A 818 43.92 39.21 7.87
CA ALA A 818 43.32 37.93 7.46
C ALA A 818 44.17 36.73 7.90
N VAL A 819 45.50 36.81 7.77
CA VAL A 819 46.44 35.80 8.29
C VAL A 819 46.34 35.66 9.80
N ALA A 820 46.16 36.76 10.55
CA ALA A 820 45.97 36.70 11.99
C ALA A 820 44.68 35.96 12.40
N GLU A 821 43.60 36.07 11.63
CA GLU A 821 42.38 35.29 11.85
C GLU A 821 42.52 33.80 11.42
N ILE A 822 43.34 33.51 10.41
CA ILE A 822 43.70 32.12 10.04
C ILE A 822 44.55 31.49 11.16
N ASP A 823 45.47 32.24 11.77
CA ASP A 823 46.26 31.79 12.93
C ASP A 823 45.37 31.44 14.13
N LYS A 824 44.28 32.19 14.36
CA LYS A 824 43.29 31.81 15.38
C LYS A 824 42.59 30.49 15.05
N SER A 825 42.33 30.22 13.76
CA SER A 825 41.74 28.96 13.31
C SER A 825 42.70 27.78 13.52
N ILE A 826 44.00 27.98 13.26
CA ILE A 826 45.05 26.98 13.53
C ILE A 826 45.19 26.73 15.04
N ALA A 827 45.15 27.79 15.86
CA ALA A 827 45.18 27.64 17.32
C ALA A 827 43.94 26.90 17.86
N ALA A 828 42.76 27.19 17.31
CA ALA A 828 41.52 26.47 17.63
C ALA A 828 41.62 24.99 17.22
N LEU A 829 42.15 24.70 16.03
CA LEU A 829 42.39 23.33 15.55
C LEU A 829 43.32 22.55 16.49
N ASP A 830 44.43 23.16 16.91
CA ASP A 830 45.40 22.52 17.80
C ASP A 830 44.81 22.22 19.19
N ALA A 831 44.02 23.15 19.72
CA ALA A 831 43.28 22.94 20.97
C ALA A 831 42.25 21.82 20.83
N ASP A 832 41.55 21.76 19.70
CA ASP A 832 40.53 20.77 19.39
C ASP A 832 41.12 19.36 19.22
N LEU A 833 42.21 19.23 18.47
CA LEU A 833 42.91 17.95 18.27
C LEU A 833 43.46 17.37 19.57
N ALA A 834 43.93 18.21 20.49
CA ALA A 834 44.54 17.78 21.74
C ALA A 834 43.56 16.97 22.61
N TRP A 835 42.30 17.40 22.71
CA TRP A 835 41.30 16.66 23.45
C TRP A 835 40.66 15.54 22.62
N ARG A 836 40.42 15.74 21.32
CA ARG A 836 39.82 14.70 20.44
C ARG A 836 40.64 13.42 20.38
N GLN A 837 41.96 13.54 20.21
CA GLN A 837 42.86 12.38 20.18
C GLN A 837 42.84 11.60 21.49
N LYS A 838 42.81 12.30 22.62
CA LYS A 838 42.72 11.68 23.94
C LYS A 838 41.35 10.99 24.13
N ALA A 839 40.26 11.70 23.83
CA ALA A 839 38.90 11.19 23.93
C ALA A 839 38.66 9.98 23.01
N ALA A 840 39.24 9.96 21.81
CA ALA A 840 39.16 8.81 20.90
C ALA A 840 39.80 7.54 21.51
N THR A 841 40.81 7.67 22.37
CA THR A 841 41.45 6.53 23.03
C THR A 841 40.79 6.13 24.35
N GLU A 842 40.35 7.10 25.16
CA GLU A 842 39.87 6.86 26.52
C GLU A 842 38.34 6.78 26.62
N ILE A 843 37.62 7.67 25.94
CA ILE A 843 36.16 7.83 26.03
C ILE A 843 35.45 6.96 25.00
N LEU A 844 35.89 6.97 23.74
CA LEU A 844 35.18 6.30 22.65
C LEU A 844 34.87 4.81 22.92
N PRO A 845 35.77 3.99 23.49
CA PRO A 845 35.45 2.59 23.81
C PRO A 845 34.38 2.45 24.91
N GLN A 846 34.43 3.31 25.92
CA GLN A 846 33.49 3.31 27.03
C GLN A 846 32.10 3.79 26.56
N LEU A 847 32.09 4.88 25.78
CA LEU A 847 30.89 5.43 25.16
C LEU A 847 30.25 4.46 24.17
N SER A 848 31.05 3.69 23.42
CA SER A 848 30.55 2.63 22.52
C SER A 848 29.91 1.47 23.30
N THR A 849 30.45 1.15 24.48
CA THR A 849 29.85 0.13 25.36
C THR A 849 28.52 0.62 25.94
N TYR A 850 28.46 1.88 26.35
CA TYR A 850 27.23 2.53 26.81
C TYR A 850 26.18 2.58 25.69
N ASP A 851 26.57 3.07 24.52
CA ASP A 851 25.74 3.15 23.33
C ASP A 851 25.13 1.79 22.97
N ALA A 852 25.93 0.73 22.90
CA ALA A 852 25.43 -0.63 22.63
C ALA A 852 24.44 -1.15 23.69
N ALA A 853 24.49 -0.65 24.93
CA ALA A 853 23.56 -1.03 25.98
C ALA A 853 22.21 -0.28 25.88
N ILE A 854 22.19 0.93 25.31
CA ILE A 854 21.01 1.80 25.33
C ILE A 854 20.41 2.09 23.94
N SER A 855 21.13 1.81 22.85
CA SER A 855 20.71 2.08 21.45
C SER A 855 19.36 1.47 21.14
N ASP A 856 19.13 0.25 21.61
CA ASP A 856 17.92 -0.54 21.38
C ASP A 856 16.78 -0.19 22.36
N THR A 857 16.92 0.81 23.21
CA THR A 857 15.87 1.23 24.14
C THR A 857 15.72 2.74 24.16
N ILE A 858 16.62 3.44 24.85
CA ILE A 858 16.63 4.89 24.99
C ILE A 858 16.99 5.55 23.65
N GLY A 859 18.00 5.04 22.95
CA GLY A 859 18.47 5.61 21.68
C GLY A 859 17.63 5.27 20.45
N LEU A 860 16.65 4.38 20.59
CA LEU A 860 15.97 3.72 19.47
C LEU A 860 15.35 4.70 18.47
N ARG A 861 14.79 5.81 18.97
CA ARG A 861 14.09 6.83 18.17
C ARG A 861 15.02 7.63 17.26
N GLN A 862 16.30 7.71 17.59
CA GLN A 862 17.31 8.50 16.86
C GLN A 862 18.15 7.63 15.92
N LEU A 863 17.91 6.31 15.86
CA LEU A 863 18.52 5.47 14.84
C LEU A 863 17.95 5.78 13.46
N ASP A 864 18.75 5.60 12.40
CA ASP A 864 18.28 5.77 11.02
C ASP A 864 17.17 4.75 10.66
N ARG A 865 17.29 3.53 11.20
CA ARG A 865 16.40 2.40 10.94
C ARG A 865 16.16 1.56 12.18
N LEU A 866 15.03 0.88 12.22
CA LEU A 866 14.74 -0.09 13.27
C LEU A 866 15.70 -1.29 13.17
N PRO A 867 16.22 -1.80 14.30
CA PRO A 867 16.86 -3.11 14.35
C PRO A 867 15.96 -4.19 13.76
N THR A 868 16.53 -5.17 13.06
CA THR A 868 15.77 -6.16 12.29
C THR A 868 14.80 -6.98 13.15
N ASP A 869 15.20 -7.36 14.35
CA ASP A 869 14.38 -8.03 15.35
C ASP A 869 13.20 -7.15 15.78
N MET A 870 13.47 -5.89 16.14
CA MET A 870 12.41 -4.93 16.51
C MET A 870 11.45 -4.65 15.36
N ALA A 871 11.95 -4.52 14.13
CA ALA A 871 11.12 -4.28 12.97
C ALA A 871 10.08 -5.39 12.77
N LEU A 872 10.42 -6.65 13.08
CA LEU A 872 9.49 -7.78 13.00
C LEU A 872 8.39 -7.70 14.08
N ASP A 873 8.75 -7.32 15.30
CA ASP A 873 7.81 -7.19 16.42
C ASP A 873 6.88 -5.98 16.23
N VAL A 874 7.43 -4.84 15.78
CA VAL A 874 6.65 -3.65 15.40
C VAL A 874 5.70 -3.99 14.24
N ALA A 875 6.16 -4.75 13.23
CA ALA A 875 5.30 -5.20 12.14
C ALA A 875 4.12 -6.04 12.65
N ALA A 876 4.37 -6.96 13.59
CA ALA A 876 3.32 -7.78 14.21
C ALA A 876 2.31 -6.93 14.98
N CYS A 877 2.77 -5.98 15.79
CA CYS A 877 1.92 -5.06 16.55
C CYS A 877 1.03 -4.21 15.63
N LEU A 878 1.60 -3.61 14.56
CA LEU A 878 0.86 -2.79 13.59
C LEU A 878 -0.12 -3.58 12.72
N SER A 879 -0.07 -4.91 12.75
CA SER A 879 -0.94 -5.75 11.93
C SER A 879 -2.36 -5.88 12.48
N SER A 880 -2.55 -5.50 13.75
CA SER A 880 -3.84 -5.54 14.43
C SER A 880 -4.50 -4.17 14.38
N HIS A 881 -5.83 -4.17 14.25
CA HIS A 881 -6.60 -2.93 14.18
C HIS A 881 -6.81 -2.38 15.60
N ARG A 882 -6.74 -1.06 15.76
CA ARG A 882 -6.88 -0.39 17.06
C ARG A 882 -7.96 0.67 17.00
N ASP A 883 -8.90 0.60 17.95
CA ASP A 883 -9.91 1.62 18.17
C ASP A 883 -9.25 2.92 18.65
N VAL A 884 -9.45 3.99 17.88
CA VAL A 884 -8.95 5.34 18.18
C VAL A 884 -10.10 6.33 18.36
N SER A 885 -11.35 5.85 18.44
CA SER A 885 -12.55 6.69 18.49
C SER A 885 -12.60 7.61 19.71
N LEU A 886 -12.00 7.23 20.84
CA LEU A 886 -11.96 8.09 22.03
C LEU A 886 -11.09 9.35 21.87
N SER A 887 -10.27 9.42 20.81
CA SER A 887 -9.48 10.61 20.46
C SER A 887 -10.21 11.56 19.50
N PHE A 888 -11.43 11.20 19.08
CA PHE A 888 -12.33 11.99 18.24
C PHE A 888 -13.57 12.31 19.09
#